data_AF-A0AAU9WM21-F1
#
_entry.id   AF-A0AAU9WM21-F1
#
_cell.length_a   1.000
_cell.length_b   1.000
_cell.length_c   1.000
_cell.angle_alpha   90.00
_cell.angle_beta   90.00
_cell.angle_gamma   90.00
#
_symmetry.space_group_name_H-M   'P 1'
#
loop_
_entity.id
_entity.type
_entity.pdbx_description
1 polymer ?
#
loop_
_entity_poly.entity_id
_entity_poly.type
_entity_poly.pdbx_seq_one_letter_code
_entity_poly.pdbx_strand_id
1 'polypeptide(L)'
;MSAIQRKLKTILILLVIIYLIINIYHTSRAILRNETQIALLRKVQNKPLCMAQQKIIQRLRRLTKDLTYVRMSVDRDIAMAKVIDGHYDNLRQLLREIEFITSASVDSKDGRRRSGDDQVKESQIVCPEVYKGSTYGYPFYRKGFQTEECSVKRDINELVTLIFDEVVLTTETGDQIEDFTPTSRTDRFIMFLESVYRLHQGIRTHFILGKSWNQHEIETLRSKIIFDLHTKIYIHSLRNYTFSKGELLQHIITGIKTQYILIASSLTRFTNDINLERLLRVLSTHKNTFFAGGSWRNLTGHWSNGCLQTQLKNYTLTYKSGYYRSFSECLVCDYISGPFMAKTSVLKEFKFHLRGNNGIFQELFLRVKDRYFNSHPGLGHSGTSVISCPDVMFHRQPSPVLDEDLVNFAKKHSIKKIVEADGKTRWFGCRRGVKHREEEKCPLKSGFVVPPCCLENLADAIKFVMEQCERNNITCELQEGTLLGAVKLNKVLPWERDADIAFLTADFPKIVKIKDAFTSQRYVVHEIKEPWCCVEGIEAGGKIELLADGWSIQMYGQHRMNPREILVNEHLPTKVLFSGNWLNAPYNPGLYVRHRYGQEVYKHAEHWLSTGKQSGWDKYETEVFSSCPVKGFHGCLDQYEPDGSIQFDNHW
;
A
#
# COMPACT_ATOMS: atom_id res chain seq x y z
N MET A 1 -91.67 33.04 -15.92
CA MET A 1 -90.26 32.59 -15.83
C MET A 1 -90.15 31.20 -15.18
N SER A 2 -90.58 30.10 -15.82
CA SER A 2 -90.61 28.78 -15.13
C SER A 2 -90.30 27.52 -15.97
N ALA A 3 -89.97 27.62 -17.26
CA ALA A 3 -89.60 26.44 -18.06
C ALA A 3 -88.10 26.37 -18.40
N ILE A 4 -87.48 27.52 -18.67
CA ILE A 4 -86.08 27.61 -19.13
C ILE A 4 -85.09 27.33 -18.00
N GLN A 5 -85.34 27.87 -16.79
CA GLN A 5 -84.48 27.59 -15.62
C GLN A 5 -84.54 26.12 -15.19
N ARG A 6 -85.71 25.45 -15.31
CA ARG A 6 -85.81 24.01 -15.06
C ARG A 6 -84.99 23.21 -16.06
N LYS A 7 -85.11 23.50 -17.36
CA LYS A 7 -84.30 22.85 -18.40
C LYS A 7 -82.79 23.08 -18.20
N LEU A 8 -82.37 24.29 -17.84
CA LEU A 8 -80.95 24.57 -17.55
C LEU A 8 -80.44 23.80 -16.32
N LYS A 9 -81.24 23.71 -15.26
CA LYS A 9 -80.89 22.92 -14.06
C LYS A 9 -80.79 21.43 -14.39
N THR A 10 -81.71 20.90 -15.20
CA THR A 10 -81.67 19.50 -15.63
C THR A 10 -80.45 19.21 -16.49
N ILE A 11 -80.10 20.11 -17.42
CA ILE A 11 -78.89 20.00 -18.25
C ILE A 11 -77.62 20.05 -17.38
N LEU A 12 -77.56 20.98 -16.43
CA LEU A 12 -76.42 21.11 -15.52
C LEU A 12 -76.24 19.88 -14.63
N ILE A 13 -77.34 19.33 -14.10
CA ILE A 13 -77.31 18.08 -13.32
C ILE A 13 -76.84 16.92 -14.20
N LEU A 14 -77.31 16.84 -15.46
CA LEU A 14 -76.85 15.81 -16.40
C LEU A 14 -75.36 15.93 -16.70
N LEU A 15 -74.85 17.15 -16.89
CA LEU A 15 -73.42 17.40 -17.10
C LEU A 15 -72.58 17.04 -15.88
N VAL A 16 -73.06 17.34 -14.67
CA VAL A 16 -72.38 16.96 -13.42
C VAL A 16 -72.38 15.44 -13.23
N ILE A 17 -73.48 14.77 -13.54
CA ILE A 17 -73.57 13.30 -13.50
C ILE A 17 -72.60 12.69 -14.52
N ILE A 18 -72.57 13.21 -15.76
CA ILE A 18 -71.61 12.76 -16.79
C ILE A 18 -70.17 12.98 -16.32
N TYR A 19 -69.86 14.14 -15.75
CA TYR A 19 -68.53 14.44 -15.22
C TYR A 19 -68.14 13.48 -14.08
N LEU A 20 -69.05 13.20 -13.15
CA LEU A 20 -68.82 12.24 -12.07
C LEU A 20 -68.63 10.82 -12.59
N ILE A 21 -69.42 10.37 -13.56
CA ILE A 21 -69.27 9.05 -14.19
C ILE A 21 -67.93 8.95 -14.90
N ILE A 22 -67.51 9.98 -15.65
CA ILE A 22 -66.20 10.03 -16.31
C ILE A 22 -65.08 10.00 -15.27
N ASN A 23 -65.20 10.75 -14.18
CA ASN A 23 -64.16 10.81 -13.16
C ASN A 23 -64.07 9.51 -12.34
N ILE A 24 -65.21 8.88 -12.03
CA ILE A 24 -65.29 7.54 -11.42
C ILE A 24 -64.73 6.48 -12.37
N TYR A 25 -65.03 6.57 -13.67
CA TYR A 25 -64.44 5.68 -14.67
C TYR A 25 -62.92 5.85 -14.76
N HIS A 26 -62.40 7.09 -14.76
CA HIS A 26 -60.96 7.35 -14.75
C HIS A 26 -60.28 6.87 -13.46
N THR A 27 -60.88 7.10 -12.28
CA THR A 27 -60.33 6.61 -11.00
C THR A 27 -60.44 5.11 -10.87
N SER A 28 -61.55 4.49 -11.27
CA SER A 28 -61.72 3.02 -11.32
C SER A 28 -60.72 2.38 -12.28
N ARG A 29 -60.52 2.96 -13.47
CA ARG A 29 -59.53 2.49 -14.45
C ARG A 29 -58.10 2.68 -13.94
N ALA A 30 -57.82 3.74 -13.19
CA ALA A 30 -56.53 3.94 -12.51
C ALA A 30 -56.31 2.94 -11.37
N ILE A 31 -57.34 2.61 -10.59
CA ILE A 31 -57.31 1.60 -9.53
C ILE A 31 -57.12 0.20 -10.13
N LEU A 32 -57.82 -0.16 -11.21
CA LEU A 32 -57.63 -1.43 -11.93
C LEU A 32 -56.24 -1.52 -12.59
N ARG A 33 -55.69 -0.40 -13.08
CA ARG A 33 -54.32 -0.34 -13.61
C ARG A 33 -53.28 -0.51 -12.50
N ASN A 34 -53.56 0.00 -11.31
CA ASN A 34 -52.76 -0.24 -10.12
C ASN A 34 -52.89 -1.68 -9.61
N GLU A 35 -54.08 -2.28 -9.59
CA GLU A 35 -54.24 -3.69 -9.21
C GLU A 35 -53.57 -4.64 -10.21
N THR A 36 -53.64 -4.35 -11.52
CA THR A 36 -52.92 -5.13 -12.53
C THR A 36 -51.41 -4.92 -12.45
N GLN A 37 -50.91 -3.71 -12.16
CA GLN A 37 -49.50 -3.48 -11.85
C GLN A 37 -49.06 -4.16 -10.54
N ILE A 38 -49.89 -4.15 -9.50
CA ILE A 38 -49.63 -4.80 -8.21
C ILE A 38 -49.70 -6.33 -8.38
N ALA A 39 -50.57 -6.86 -9.23
CA ALA A 39 -50.64 -8.28 -9.57
C ALA A 39 -49.45 -8.71 -10.46
N LEU A 40 -48.98 -7.84 -11.37
CA LEU A 40 -47.73 -8.04 -12.12
C LEU A 40 -46.52 -8.01 -11.18
N LEU A 41 -46.47 -7.05 -10.26
CA LEU A 41 -45.43 -6.93 -9.24
C LEU A 41 -45.46 -8.13 -8.30
N ARG A 42 -46.63 -8.64 -7.89
CA ARG A 42 -46.74 -9.90 -7.12
C ARG A 42 -46.32 -11.14 -7.93
N LYS A 43 -46.59 -11.17 -9.25
CA LYS A 43 -46.09 -12.21 -10.16
C LYS A 43 -44.56 -12.15 -10.36
N VAL A 44 -43.96 -10.97 -10.27
CA VAL A 44 -42.50 -10.76 -10.32
C VAL A 44 -41.86 -11.06 -8.96
N GLN A 45 -42.54 -10.72 -7.86
CA GLN A 45 -42.07 -10.91 -6.49
C GLN A 45 -42.07 -12.39 -6.05
N ASN A 46 -42.92 -13.23 -6.67
CA ASN A 46 -43.03 -14.67 -6.36
C ASN A 46 -42.34 -15.59 -7.39
N LYS A 47 -41.54 -15.06 -8.33
CA LYS A 47 -40.68 -15.89 -9.17
C LYS A 47 -39.25 -15.83 -8.62
N PRO A 48 -38.61 -16.96 -8.27
CA PRO A 48 -37.20 -16.93 -7.91
C PRO A 48 -36.41 -16.39 -9.12
N LEU A 49 -35.68 -15.29 -8.89
CA LEU A 49 -34.83 -14.62 -9.89
C LEU A 49 -33.76 -15.56 -10.50
N CYS A 50 -33.53 -16.74 -9.93
CA CYS A 50 -32.48 -17.65 -10.37
C CYS A 50 -32.71 -18.35 -11.73
N MET A 51 -33.94 -18.52 -12.20
CA MET A 51 -34.18 -19.32 -13.42
C MET A 51 -34.34 -18.49 -14.71
N ALA A 52 -34.96 -17.31 -14.64
CA ALA A 52 -35.27 -16.51 -15.84
C ALA A 52 -34.10 -15.65 -16.35
N GLN A 53 -33.06 -15.41 -15.53
CA GLN A 53 -31.95 -14.51 -15.86
C GLN A 53 -30.58 -15.20 -15.92
N GLN A 54 -30.51 -16.52 -15.76
CA GLN A 54 -29.24 -17.27 -15.85
C GLN A 54 -28.55 -17.06 -17.21
N LYS A 55 -29.35 -16.90 -18.28
CA LYS A 55 -28.88 -16.58 -19.64
C LYS A 55 -28.32 -15.15 -19.75
N ILE A 56 -28.84 -14.20 -18.98
CA ILE A 56 -28.35 -12.81 -18.90
C ILE A 56 -27.07 -12.76 -18.06
N ILE A 57 -27.02 -13.45 -16.93
CA ILE A 57 -25.82 -13.58 -16.09
C ILE A 57 -24.69 -14.27 -16.87
N GLN A 58 -24.99 -15.32 -17.65
CA GLN A 58 -24.02 -15.94 -18.56
C GLN A 58 -23.55 -15.00 -19.67
N ARG A 59 -24.43 -14.19 -20.25
CA ARG A 59 -24.05 -13.15 -21.23
C ARG A 59 -23.18 -12.07 -20.61
N LEU A 60 -23.48 -11.63 -19.38
CA LEU A 60 -22.65 -10.68 -18.62
C LEU A 60 -21.28 -11.29 -18.33
N ARG A 61 -21.21 -12.54 -17.85
CA ARG A 61 -19.94 -13.26 -17.63
C ARG A 61 -19.12 -13.39 -18.92
N ARG A 62 -19.79 -13.64 -20.05
CA ARG A 62 -19.14 -13.69 -21.36
C ARG A 62 -18.62 -12.33 -21.79
N LEU A 63 -19.41 -11.27 -21.62
CA LEU A 63 -18.99 -9.89 -21.89
C LEU A 63 -17.82 -9.46 -21.01
N THR A 64 -17.80 -9.83 -19.72
CA THR A 64 -16.66 -9.62 -18.83
C THR A 64 -15.41 -10.33 -19.35
N LYS A 65 -15.55 -11.57 -19.82
CA LYS A 65 -14.44 -12.35 -20.40
C LYS A 65 -13.94 -11.76 -21.72
N ASP A 66 -14.85 -11.28 -22.57
CA ASP A 66 -14.53 -10.64 -23.85
C ASP A 66 -13.87 -9.26 -23.63
N LEU A 67 -14.30 -8.50 -22.63
CA LEU A 67 -13.63 -7.26 -22.19
C LEU A 67 -12.22 -7.53 -21.63
N THR A 68 -12.03 -8.63 -20.89
CA THR A 68 -10.69 -9.08 -20.48
C THR A 68 -9.82 -9.45 -21.69
N TYR A 69 -10.40 -10.05 -22.73
CA TYR A 69 -9.68 -10.37 -23.96
C TYR A 69 -9.31 -9.12 -24.79
N VAL A 70 -10.22 -8.13 -24.87
CA VAL A 70 -9.94 -6.82 -25.47
C VAL A 70 -8.89 -6.07 -24.68
N ARG A 71 -8.95 -6.10 -23.33
CA ARG A 71 -7.91 -5.59 -22.43
C ARG A 71 -6.53 -6.17 -22.74
N MET A 72 -6.45 -7.48 -23.01
CA MET A 72 -5.20 -8.16 -23.38
C MET A 72 -4.70 -7.81 -24.80
N SER A 73 -5.53 -7.17 -25.63
CA SER A 73 -5.18 -6.79 -27.02
C SER A 73 -4.86 -5.30 -27.18
N VAL A 74 -5.27 -4.45 -26.24
CA VAL A 74 -5.04 -2.99 -26.25
C VAL A 74 -3.81 -2.66 -25.40
N ASP A 75 -2.65 -3.15 -25.82
CA ASP A 75 -1.39 -3.09 -25.05
C ASP A 75 -0.54 -1.84 -25.33
N ARG A 76 -1.08 -0.84 -26.07
CA ARG A 76 -0.33 0.35 -26.50
C ARG A 76 -0.90 1.70 -26.07
N ASP A 77 -2.08 1.75 -25.45
CA ASP A 77 -2.71 3.01 -25.02
C ASP A 77 -3.18 2.95 -23.56
N ILE A 78 -2.38 3.59 -22.69
CA ILE A 78 -2.58 3.65 -21.23
C ILE A 78 -3.92 4.31 -20.87
N ALA A 79 -4.39 5.27 -21.66
CA ALA A 79 -5.66 5.95 -21.40
C ALA A 79 -6.85 5.04 -21.69
N MET A 80 -6.76 4.25 -22.77
CA MET A 80 -7.82 3.33 -23.18
C MET A 80 -7.90 2.12 -22.24
N ALA A 81 -6.75 1.60 -21.78
CA ALA A 81 -6.69 0.55 -20.76
C ALA A 81 -7.38 0.97 -19.46
N LYS A 82 -7.15 2.22 -19.01
CA LYS A 82 -7.78 2.77 -17.79
C LYS A 82 -9.30 2.93 -17.90
N VAL A 83 -9.80 3.26 -19.10
CA VAL A 83 -11.25 3.33 -19.38
C VAL A 83 -11.87 1.94 -19.39
N ILE A 84 -11.19 0.95 -19.97
CA ILE A 84 -11.64 -0.45 -19.99
C ILE A 84 -11.64 -1.05 -18.57
N ASP A 85 -10.61 -0.77 -17.75
CA ASP A 85 -10.56 -1.17 -16.34
C ASP A 85 -11.74 -0.58 -15.54
N GLY A 86 -12.06 0.71 -15.76
CA GLY A 86 -13.22 1.35 -15.15
C GLY A 86 -14.56 0.72 -15.56
N HIS A 87 -14.71 0.32 -16.83
CA HIS A 87 -15.92 -0.39 -17.28
C HIS A 87 -15.98 -1.83 -16.75
N TYR A 88 -14.84 -2.52 -16.65
CA TYR A 88 -14.75 -3.86 -16.09
C TYR A 88 -15.15 -3.89 -14.61
N ASP A 89 -14.64 -2.95 -13.81
CA ASP A 89 -14.94 -2.86 -12.39
C ASP A 89 -16.42 -2.53 -12.14
N ASN A 90 -17.00 -1.62 -12.93
CA ASN A 90 -18.42 -1.32 -12.89
C ASN A 90 -19.28 -2.55 -13.24
N LEU A 91 -18.91 -3.31 -14.28
CA LEU A 91 -19.66 -4.50 -14.67
C LEU A 91 -19.57 -5.61 -13.61
N ARG A 92 -18.41 -5.76 -12.97
CA ARG A 92 -18.17 -6.73 -11.89
C ARG A 92 -18.94 -6.34 -10.62
N GLN A 93 -19.03 -5.05 -10.31
CA GLN A 93 -19.85 -4.54 -9.23
C GLN A 93 -21.33 -4.80 -9.49
N LEU A 94 -21.82 -4.55 -10.70
CA LEU A 94 -23.21 -4.79 -11.08
C LEU A 94 -23.59 -6.28 -11.03
N LEU A 95 -22.68 -7.17 -11.45
CA LEU A 95 -22.83 -8.63 -11.29
C LEU A 95 -22.94 -9.05 -9.82
N ARG A 96 -22.16 -8.43 -8.93
CA ARG A 96 -22.21 -8.71 -7.48
C ARG A 96 -23.49 -8.20 -6.83
N GLU A 97 -23.97 -7.02 -7.23
CA GLU A 97 -25.25 -6.49 -6.75
C GLU A 97 -26.42 -7.40 -7.16
N ILE A 98 -26.40 -7.92 -8.39
CA ILE A 98 -27.38 -8.91 -8.85
C ILE A 98 -27.26 -10.22 -8.06
N GLU A 99 -26.04 -10.72 -7.84
CA GLU A 99 -25.80 -11.96 -7.08
C GLU A 99 -26.24 -11.84 -5.60
N PHE A 100 -26.01 -10.68 -4.99
CA PHE A 100 -26.44 -10.35 -3.63
C PHE A 100 -27.98 -10.28 -3.50
N ILE A 101 -28.65 -9.68 -4.49
CA ILE A 101 -30.12 -9.66 -4.54
C ILE A 101 -30.69 -11.07 -4.69
N THR A 102 -30.02 -11.95 -5.44
CA THR A 102 -30.48 -13.35 -5.60
C THR A 102 -30.25 -14.23 -4.37
N SER A 103 -29.20 -14.01 -3.59
CA SER A 103 -28.88 -14.83 -2.40
C SER A 103 -29.68 -14.45 -1.17
N ALA A 104 -30.21 -13.21 -1.09
CA ALA A 104 -31.05 -12.74 0.00
C ALA A 104 -32.48 -13.34 0.03
N SER A 105 -32.83 -14.22 -0.91
CA SER A 105 -34.21 -14.70 -1.10
C SER A 105 -34.61 -15.98 -0.33
N VAL A 106 -33.72 -16.56 0.50
CA VAL A 106 -34.00 -17.86 1.15
C VAL A 106 -34.48 -17.78 2.60
N ASP A 107 -34.33 -16.66 3.32
CA ASP A 107 -34.90 -16.55 4.68
C ASP A 107 -35.47 -15.16 4.94
N SER A 108 -36.79 -15.00 4.78
CA SER A 108 -37.57 -14.04 5.56
C SER A 108 -39.08 -14.29 5.45
N LYS A 109 -39.64 -14.92 6.48
CA LYS A 109 -40.95 -14.53 6.99
C LYS A 109 -40.73 -13.68 8.23
N ASP A 110 -40.61 -12.38 8.06
CA ASP A 110 -41.38 -11.37 8.82
C ASP A 110 -41.04 -9.95 8.33
N GLY A 111 -42.06 -9.09 8.29
CA GLY A 111 -41.96 -7.63 8.36
C GLY A 111 -41.06 -6.89 7.37
N ARG A 112 -41.69 -6.21 6.40
CA ARG A 112 -41.13 -5.09 5.63
C ARG A 112 -40.26 -4.16 6.50
N ARG A 113 -38.93 -4.26 6.37
CA ARG A 113 -38.01 -3.15 6.59
C ARG A 113 -37.39 -2.80 5.24
N ARG A 114 -37.69 -1.59 4.77
CA ARG A 114 -36.79 -0.87 3.86
C ARG A 114 -35.39 -0.98 4.45
N SER A 115 -34.39 -1.39 3.67
CA SER A 115 -32.99 -1.14 4.00
C SER A 115 -32.78 0.38 3.93
N GLY A 116 -33.21 1.05 5.00
CA GLY A 116 -32.82 2.41 5.35
C GLY A 116 -31.86 2.29 6.52
N ASP A 117 -30.84 3.13 6.52
CA ASP A 117 -29.82 3.26 7.55
C ASP A 117 -29.14 1.94 7.94
N ASP A 118 -27.87 1.80 7.54
CA ASP A 118 -26.90 1.42 8.57
C ASP A 118 -27.16 2.39 9.72
N GLN A 119 -27.84 1.92 10.78
CA GLN A 119 -28.01 2.72 12.00
C GLN A 119 -26.61 3.16 12.41
N VAL A 120 -26.28 4.42 12.08
CA VAL A 120 -25.13 5.12 12.63
C VAL A 120 -25.37 5.05 14.12
N LYS A 121 -24.68 4.14 14.81
CA LYS A 121 -24.77 4.06 16.26
C LYS A 121 -24.29 5.39 16.77
N GLU A 122 -25.21 6.20 17.28
CA GLU A 122 -24.87 7.50 17.81
C GLU A 122 -23.74 7.35 18.84
N SER A 123 -22.74 8.22 18.74
CA SER A 123 -21.71 8.28 19.75
C SER A 123 -22.37 8.55 21.10
N GLN A 124 -22.08 7.71 22.09
CA GLN A 124 -22.62 7.86 23.44
C GLN A 124 -21.81 8.83 24.31
N ILE A 125 -20.82 9.54 23.72
CA ILE A 125 -19.89 10.38 24.47
C ILE A 125 -19.66 11.77 23.86
N VAL A 126 -19.92 11.96 22.56
CA VAL A 126 -19.86 13.25 21.89
C VAL A 126 -21.10 13.46 21.04
N CYS A 127 -21.54 14.71 20.92
CA CYS A 127 -22.76 15.01 20.18
C CYS A 127 -22.61 14.75 18.67
N PRO A 128 -23.72 14.39 18.00
CA PRO A 128 -23.73 14.23 16.56
C PRO A 128 -23.47 15.57 15.85
N GLU A 129 -22.96 15.47 14.63
CA GLU A 129 -22.80 16.59 13.71
C GLU A 129 -23.76 16.41 12.54
N VAL A 130 -24.39 17.50 12.13
CA VAL A 130 -25.32 17.52 11.00
C VAL A 130 -24.75 18.42 9.91
N TYR A 131 -24.69 17.88 8.70
CA TYR A 131 -24.34 18.64 7.51
C TYR A 131 -25.46 19.63 7.17
N LYS A 132 -25.15 20.92 7.12
CA LYS A 132 -26.15 22.00 6.91
C LYS A 132 -26.36 22.38 5.44
N GLY A 133 -25.79 21.62 4.50
CA GLY A 133 -25.98 21.79 3.06
C GLY A 133 -24.77 22.35 2.31
N SER A 134 -24.81 22.29 0.98
CA SER A 134 -23.68 22.55 0.07
C SER A 134 -23.22 24.01 -0.01
N THR A 135 -24.08 24.95 0.35
CA THR A 135 -23.77 26.39 0.34
C THR A 135 -23.49 26.93 1.74
N TYR A 136 -23.74 26.14 2.79
CA TYR A 136 -23.49 26.57 4.16
C TYR A 136 -21.98 26.70 4.42
N GLY A 137 -21.54 27.91 4.77
CA GLY A 137 -20.12 28.23 4.96
C GLY A 137 -19.39 28.77 3.72
N TYR A 138 -20.05 28.88 2.56
CA TYR A 138 -19.49 29.56 1.39
C TYR A 138 -19.10 31.02 1.74
N PRO A 139 -17.99 31.56 1.18
CA PRO A 139 -17.08 30.96 0.20
C PRO A 139 -15.91 30.17 0.81
N PHE A 140 -15.71 30.26 2.12
CA PHE A 140 -14.48 29.76 2.76
C PHE A 140 -14.61 28.36 3.34
N TYR A 141 -15.83 27.86 3.53
CA TYR A 141 -16.16 26.55 4.10
C TYR A 141 -15.48 26.25 5.45
N ARG A 142 -15.28 27.30 6.27
CA ARG A 142 -14.88 27.15 7.68
C ARG A 142 -15.97 26.52 8.56
N LYS A 143 -17.20 26.44 8.03
CA LYS A 143 -18.36 25.76 8.60
C LYS A 143 -19.02 24.95 7.49
N GLY A 144 -19.69 23.86 7.85
CA GLY A 144 -20.37 22.96 6.92
C GLY A 144 -21.17 21.92 7.69
N PHE A 145 -20.52 21.32 8.68
CA PHE A 145 -21.16 20.56 9.74
C PHE A 145 -21.39 21.44 10.96
N GLN A 146 -22.47 21.17 11.68
CA GLN A 146 -22.76 21.81 12.97
C GLN A 146 -23.09 20.72 13.98
N THR A 147 -22.39 20.76 15.12
CA THR A 147 -22.68 19.91 16.26
C THR A 147 -24.03 20.30 16.86
N GLU A 148 -24.90 19.33 17.09
CA GLU A 148 -26.18 19.55 17.76
C GLU A 148 -26.02 19.41 19.27
N GLU A 149 -26.91 20.04 20.04
CA GLU A 149 -26.92 19.85 21.50
C GLU A 149 -27.44 18.45 21.84
N CYS A 150 -26.78 17.81 22.80
CA CYS A 150 -27.15 16.47 23.23
C CYS A 150 -26.81 16.27 24.71
N SER A 151 -27.57 15.40 25.39
CA SER A 151 -27.36 15.08 26.81
C SER A 151 -26.20 14.11 27.06
N VAL A 152 -25.68 13.45 26.01
CA VAL A 152 -24.60 12.45 26.11
C VAL A 152 -23.20 13.06 26.06
N LYS A 153 -23.06 14.38 25.90
CA LYS A 153 -21.76 15.04 25.82
C LYS A 153 -21.00 14.89 27.14
N ARG A 154 -19.84 14.24 27.07
CA ARG A 154 -18.90 14.14 28.20
C ARG A 154 -17.72 15.10 27.99
N ASP A 155 -17.13 15.53 29.11
CA ASP A 155 -15.93 16.36 29.05
C ASP A 155 -14.76 15.57 28.43
N ILE A 156 -14.13 16.15 27.41
CA ILE A 156 -12.95 15.62 26.72
C ILE A 156 -11.82 15.34 27.73
N ASN A 157 -11.70 16.16 28.76
CA ASN A 157 -10.68 16.04 29.82
C ASN A 157 -10.77 14.72 30.61
N GLU A 158 -11.96 14.10 30.66
CA GLU A 158 -12.17 12.79 31.28
C GLU A 158 -11.87 11.63 30.33
N LEU A 159 -12.00 11.89 29.02
CA LEU A 159 -11.98 10.86 27.97
C LEU A 159 -10.61 10.68 27.33
N VAL A 160 -9.82 11.75 27.22
CA VAL A 160 -8.59 11.80 26.44
C VAL A 160 -7.39 12.15 27.32
N THR A 161 -6.27 11.47 27.09
CA THR A 161 -4.94 11.92 27.53
C THR A 161 -4.09 12.21 26.30
N LEU A 162 -3.40 13.36 26.30
CA LEU A 162 -2.49 13.75 25.23
C LEU A 162 -1.07 13.27 25.53
N ILE A 163 -0.40 12.67 24.55
CA ILE A 163 1.02 12.34 24.60
C ILE A 163 1.69 13.07 23.43
N PHE A 164 2.47 14.10 23.74
CA PHE A 164 3.31 14.80 22.78
C PHE A 164 4.67 14.13 22.73
N ASP A 165 4.92 13.43 21.62
CA ASP A 165 6.16 12.76 21.32
C ASP A 165 7.06 13.69 20.50
N GLU A 166 7.91 14.45 21.20
CA GLU A 166 8.72 15.52 20.63
C GLU A 166 7.89 16.69 20.07
N VAL A 167 8.05 17.87 20.67
CA VAL A 167 7.50 19.13 20.16
C VAL A 167 8.61 19.85 19.40
N VAL A 168 8.30 20.28 18.17
CA VAL A 168 9.24 21.01 17.31
C VAL A 168 9.06 22.51 17.53
N LEU A 169 10.04 23.11 18.20
CA LEU A 169 10.01 24.50 18.63
C LEU A 169 10.72 25.39 17.60
N THR A 170 10.02 25.79 16.55
CA THR A 170 10.58 26.69 15.53
C THR A 170 10.42 28.16 15.89
N THR A 171 11.29 29.04 15.39
CA THR A 171 10.94 30.46 15.24
C THR A 171 9.77 30.51 14.27
N GLU A 172 8.71 31.25 14.60
CA GLU A 172 7.62 31.39 13.66
C GLU A 172 8.15 32.04 12.38
N THR A 173 7.87 31.39 11.25
CA THR A 173 8.17 31.82 9.88
C THR A 173 9.62 31.65 9.44
N GLY A 174 9.81 30.98 8.30
CA GLY A 174 11.01 31.12 7.48
C GLY A 174 11.05 32.46 6.75
N ASP A 175 10.44 33.50 7.32
CA ASP A 175 10.55 34.88 6.86
C ASP A 175 11.51 35.60 7.80
N GLN A 176 12.47 36.30 7.18
CA GLN A 176 13.31 37.27 7.88
C GLN A 176 12.39 38.37 8.40
N ILE A 177 12.09 38.36 9.69
CA ILE A 177 11.45 39.49 10.37
C ILE A 177 12.43 40.00 11.42
N GLU A 178 12.83 41.25 11.18
CA GLU A 178 13.63 42.11 12.04
C GLU A 178 12.85 42.46 13.32
N ASP A 179 12.78 41.55 14.30
CA ASP A 179 12.59 41.97 15.69
C ASP A 179 13.12 40.91 16.65
N PHE A 180 14.36 41.12 17.10
CA PHE A 180 15.09 40.18 17.96
C PHE A 180 14.71 40.40 19.43
N THR A 181 13.76 39.61 19.93
CA THR A 181 13.95 38.99 21.24
C THR A 181 14.18 37.50 21.01
N PRO A 182 15.39 36.97 21.27
CA PRO A 182 15.62 35.53 21.17
C PRO A 182 14.83 34.83 22.28
N THR A 183 13.59 34.45 21.98
CA THR A 183 12.80 33.58 22.85
C THR A 183 13.56 32.27 23.02
N SER A 184 13.89 31.93 24.27
CA SER A 184 14.64 30.72 24.56
C SER A 184 13.83 29.48 24.15
N ARG A 185 14.51 28.35 23.93
CA ARG A 185 13.84 27.08 23.63
C ARG A 185 12.79 26.73 24.70
N THR A 186 13.07 27.05 25.97
CA THR A 186 12.12 26.81 27.07
C THR A 186 10.90 27.72 26.95
N ASP A 187 11.06 29.01 26.59
CA ASP A 187 9.93 29.93 26.42
C ASP A 187 9.00 29.48 25.28
N ARG A 188 9.56 29.03 24.14
CA ARG A 188 8.74 28.51 23.03
C ARG A 188 7.96 27.25 23.43
N PHE A 189 8.54 26.41 24.27
CA PHE A 189 7.84 25.25 24.80
C PHE A 189 6.69 25.67 25.71
N ILE A 190 6.89 26.70 26.55
CA ILE A 190 5.83 27.26 27.39
C ILE A 190 4.72 27.85 26.51
N MET A 191 5.02 28.57 25.43
CA MET A 191 4.00 29.05 24.48
C MET A 191 3.18 27.91 23.84
N PHE A 192 3.83 26.79 23.50
CA PHE A 192 3.12 25.61 23.03
C PHE A 192 2.19 25.04 24.11
N LEU A 193 2.68 24.93 25.35
CA LEU A 193 1.91 24.44 26.49
C LEU A 193 0.71 25.35 26.78
N GLU A 194 0.88 26.67 26.77
CA GLU A 194 -0.19 27.65 26.92
C GLU A 194 -1.25 27.50 25.82
N SER A 195 -0.84 27.18 24.59
CA SER A 195 -1.78 26.91 23.49
C SER A 195 -2.63 25.68 23.77
N VAL A 196 -2.05 24.61 24.32
CA VAL A 196 -2.79 23.42 24.77
C VAL A 196 -3.76 23.78 25.89
N TYR A 197 -3.27 24.50 26.91
CA TYR A 197 -4.08 24.91 28.06
C TYR A 197 -5.27 25.79 27.67
N ARG A 198 -5.05 26.76 26.77
CA ARG A 198 -6.12 27.64 26.28
C ARG A 198 -7.24 26.89 25.59
N LEU A 199 -6.92 25.83 24.83
CA LEU A 199 -7.92 25.06 24.08
C LEU A 199 -8.57 23.97 24.93
N HIS A 200 -7.82 23.36 25.85
CA HIS A 200 -8.29 22.26 26.70
C HIS A 200 -7.76 22.42 28.13
N GLN A 201 -8.38 23.31 28.90
CA GLN A 201 -8.03 23.55 30.30
C GLN A 201 -8.22 22.26 31.12
N GLY A 202 -7.17 21.82 31.80
CA GLY A 202 -7.21 20.64 32.68
C GLY A 202 -7.05 19.28 31.97
N ILE A 203 -6.82 19.24 30.66
CA ILE A 203 -6.56 17.98 29.94
C ILE A 203 -5.24 17.35 30.41
N ARG A 204 -5.27 16.04 30.69
CA ARG A 204 -4.05 15.32 31.07
C ARG A 204 -3.09 15.26 29.89
N THR A 205 -1.87 15.74 30.09
CA THR A 205 -0.88 15.88 29.04
C THR A 205 0.49 15.34 29.47
N HIS A 206 1.09 14.49 28.64
CA HIS A 206 2.44 13.98 28.79
C HIS A 206 3.31 14.52 27.66
N PHE A 207 4.45 15.10 28.01
CA PHE A 207 5.47 15.54 27.06
C PHE A 207 6.69 14.64 27.16
N ILE A 208 7.11 14.09 26.02
CA ILE A 208 8.35 13.31 25.91
C ILE A 208 9.39 14.19 25.22
N LEU A 209 10.40 14.59 25.99
CA LEU A 209 11.53 15.39 25.52
C LEU A 209 12.64 14.49 24.99
N GLY A 210 13.15 14.83 23.81
CA GLY A 210 14.26 14.15 23.17
C GLY A 210 15.59 14.32 23.92
N LYS A 211 16.60 13.51 23.57
CA LYS A 211 17.94 13.55 24.20
C LYS A 211 18.69 14.88 24.02
N SER A 212 18.24 15.72 23.08
CA SER A 212 18.81 17.05 22.81
C SER A 212 18.49 18.09 23.90
N TRP A 213 17.58 17.82 24.82
CA TRP A 213 17.29 18.69 25.95
C TRP A 213 18.31 18.49 27.07
N ASN A 214 18.97 19.55 27.49
CA ASN A 214 19.93 19.50 28.60
C ASN A 214 19.22 19.57 29.96
N GLN A 215 19.95 19.24 31.03
CA GLN A 215 19.37 19.12 32.37
C GLN A 215 18.89 20.47 32.92
N HIS A 216 19.64 21.54 32.65
CA HIS A 216 19.29 22.90 33.06
C HIS A 216 17.99 23.39 32.38
N GLU A 217 17.82 23.11 31.09
CA GLU A 217 16.57 23.42 30.37
C GLU A 217 15.38 22.67 30.96
N ILE A 218 15.55 21.37 31.28
CA ILE A 218 14.49 20.54 31.87
C ILE A 218 14.10 21.05 33.27
N GLU A 219 15.06 21.43 34.09
CA GLU A 219 14.83 22.02 35.41
C GLU A 219 14.14 23.37 35.31
N THR A 220 14.54 24.20 34.36
CA THR A 220 13.92 25.50 34.07
C THR A 220 12.45 25.35 33.62
N LEU A 221 12.15 24.35 32.78
CA LEU A 221 10.77 24.04 32.40
C LEU A 221 9.92 23.62 33.60
N ARG A 222 10.46 22.73 34.44
CA ARG A 222 9.76 22.26 35.64
C ARG A 222 9.46 23.39 36.60
N SER A 223 10.42 24.29 36.86
CA SER A 223 10.19 25.43 37.76
C SER A 223 9.13 26.40 37.24
N LYS A 224 9.10 26.67 35.93
CA LYS A 224 8.08 27.53 35.30
C LYS A 224 6.67 26.92 35.34
N ILE A 225 6.55 25.59 35.21
CA ILE A 225 5.25 24.89 35.16
C ILE A 225 4.64 24.67 36.55
N ILE A 226 5.46 24.48 37.59
CA ILE A 226 5.00 24.18 38.97
C ILE A 226 4.15 25.32 39.58
N PHE A 227 4.25 26.55 39.06
CA PHE A 227 3.50 27.69 39.58
C PHE A 227 1.99 27.65 39.28
N ASP A 228 1.53 26.77 38.37
CA ASP A 228 0.10 26.64 38.02
C ASP A 228 -0.47 25.29 38.50
N LEU A 229 -0.87 25.26 39.78
CA LEU A 229 -1.32 24.10 40.58
C LEU A 229 -2.53 23.32 40.02
N HIS A 230 -3.15 23.79 38.92
CA HIS A 230 -4.29 23.14 38.28
C HIS A 230 -3.94 22.30 37.04
N THR A 231 -2.68 22.27 36.62
CA THR A 231 -2.29 21.63 35.35
C THR A 231 -1.88 20.16 35.51
N LYS A 232 -2.59 19.25 34.83
CA LYS A 232 -2.28 17.79 34.79
C LYS A 232 -1.19 17.49 33.74
N ILE A 233 -0.03 18.14 33.91
CA ILE A 233 1.09 18.10 32.94
C ILE A 233 2.25 17.28 33.49
N TYR A 234 2.79 16.38 32.66
CA TYR A 234 3.90 15.50 33.03
C TYR A 234 5.02 15.60 31.98
N ILE A 235 6.23 15.95 32.41
CA ILE A 235 7.41 16.04 31.55
C ILE A 235 8.33 14.84 31.77
N HIS A 236 8.54 14.08 30.71
CA HIS A 236 9.43 12.93 30.63
C HIS A 236 10.62 13.28 29.75
N SER A 237 11.84 12.93 30.16
CA SER A 237 13.05 13.19 29.37
C SER A 237 13.74 11.88 29.02
N LEU A 238 13.92 11.60 27.72
CA LEU A 238 14.68 10.45 27.23
C LEU A 238 16.17 10.49 27.64
N ARG A 239 16.66 11.62 28.15
CA ARG A 239 18.00 11.73 28.72
C ARG A 239 18.09 11.15 30.14
N ASN A 240 17.00 11.22 30.89
CA ASN A 240 16.97 10.89 32.32
C ASN A 240 16.50 9.46 32.58
N TYR A 241 16.04 8.75 31.54
CA TYR A 241 15.65 7.36 31.61
C TYR A 241 16.63 6.48 30.85
N THR A 242 16.86 5.27 31.36
CA THR A 242 17.55 4.19 30.61
C THR A 242 16.64 3.54 29.56
N PHE A 243 15.34 3.87 29.57
CA PHE A 243 14.36 3.38 28.62
C PHE A 243 14.63 3.87 27.20
N SER A 244 14.41 2.98 26.24
CA SER A 244 14.15 3.38 24.86
C SER A 244 12.83 4.15 24.77
N LYS A 245 12.64 4.87 23.66
CA LYS A 245 11.42 5.65 23.41
C LYS A 245 10.14 4.80 23.47
N GLY A 246 10.18 3.60 22.88
CA GLY A 246 9.05 2.66 22.93
C GLY A 246 8.74 2.18 24.35
N GLU A 247 9.76 1.90 25.16
CA GLU A 247 9.59 1.48 26.56
C GLU A 247 9.01 2.61 27.42
N LEU A 248 9.46 3.85 27.23
CA LEU A 248 8.91 5.01 27.92
C LEU A 248 7.44 5.25 27.55
N LEU A 249 7.10 5.19 26.24
CA LEU A 249 5.72 5.27 25.79
C LEU A 249 4.86 4.17 26.41
N GLN A 250 5.35 2.93 26.44
CA GLN A 250 4.65 1.81 27.06
C GLN A 250 4.43 2.02 28.55
N HIS A 251 5.45 2.52 29.27
CA HIS A 251 5.36 2.83 30.69
C HIS A 251 4.28 3.88 30.97
N ILE A 252 4.29 4.98 30.21
CA ILE A 252 3.28 6.04 30.31
C ILE A 252 1.88 5.49 30.03
N ILE A 253 1.69 4.78 28.92
CA ILE A 253 0.38 4.25 28.49
C ILE A 253 -0.20 3.29 29.52
N THR A 254 0.63 2.47 30.17
CA THR A 254 0.18 1.51 31.19
C THR A 254 -0.51 2.21 32.36
N GLY A 255 0.00 3.37 32.79
CA GLY A 255 -0.56 4.19 33.86
C GLY A 255 -1.79 5.02 33.50
N ILE A 256 -2.10 5.19 32.21
CA ILE A 256 -3.23 6.01 31.77
C ILE A 256 -4.56 5.28 31.98
N LYS A 257 -5.54 6.01 32.54
CA LYS A 257 -6.90 5.52 32.82
C LYS A 257 -7.99 6.08 31.89
N THR A 258 -7.71 7.14 31.15
CA THR A 258 -8.68 7.71 30.20
C THR A 258 -8.97 6.69 29.09
N GLN A 259 -10.16 6.77 28.48
CA GLN A 259 -10.59 5.78 27.48
C GLN A 259 -9.82 5.88 26.17
N TYR A 260 -9.32 7.06 25.84
CA TYR A 260 -8.60 7.36 24.61
C TYR A 260 -7.26 8.05 24.92
N ILE A 261 -6.31 7.85 24.01
CA ILE A 261 -4.99 8.50 24.03
C ILE A 261 -4.73 9.07 22.64
N LEU A 262 -4.37 10.35 22.56
CA LEU A 262 -3.79 10.94 21.36
C LEU A 262 -2.26 10.87 21.47
N ILE A 263 -1.61 10.19 20.53
CA ILE A 263 -0.15 10.23 20.38
C ILE A 263 0.15 11.18 19.21
N ALA A 264 0.80 12.30 19.52
CA ALA A 264 1.10 13.34 18.54
C ALA A 264 2.61 13.57 18.45
N SER A 265 3.20 13.14 17.34
CA SER A 265 4.63 13.23 17.09
C SER A 265 5.03 14.42 16.25
N SER A 266 6.09 15.11 16.68
CA SER A 266 6.72 16.22 15.97
C SER A 266 5.79 17.40 15.68
N LEU A 267 4.82 17.68 16.55
CA LEU A 267 3.95 18.84 16.41
C LEU A 267 4.73 20.14 16.53
N THR A 268 4.38 21.11 15.71
CA THR A 268 4.92 22.48 15.79
C THR A 268 3.98 23.42 16.53
N ARG A 269 2.66 23.21 16.42
CA ARG A 269 1.63 24.05 17.04
C ARG A 269 0.42 23.22 17.46
N PHE A 270 -0.31 23.68 18.47
CA PHE A 270 -1.58 23.10 18.89
C PHE A 270 -2.71 24.11 18.64
N THR A 271 -3.56 23.84 17.63
CA THR A 271 -4.57 24.79 17.11
C THR A 271 -5.96 24.17 17.10
N ASN A 272 -6.98 24.98 16.83
CA ASN A 272 -8.37 24.52 16.67
C ASN A 272 -8.59 23.57 15.48
N ASP A 273 -7.60 23.44 14.60
CA ASP A 273 -7.63 22.46 13.51
C ASP A 273 -7.52 21.01 14.02
N ILE A 274 -7.04 20.84 15.26
CA ILE A 274 -7.01 19.57 15.98
C ILE A 274 -8.36 19.36 16.67
N ASN A 275 -9.35 18.89 15.91
CA ASN A 275 -10.67 18.59 16.44
C ASN A 275 -10.71 17.21 17.15
N LEU A 276 -10.51 17.22 18.47
CA LEU A 276 -10.55 15.99 19.30
C LEU A 276 -11.94 15.36 19.34
N GLU A 277 -13.01 16.15 19.35
CA GLU A 277 -14.39 15.63 19.35
C GLU A 277 -14.66 14.82 18.08
N ARG A 278 -14.15 15.28 16.93
CA ARG A 278 -14.26 14.57 15.65
C ARG A 278 -13.60 13.20 15.69
N LEU A 279 -12.37 13.09 16.20
CA LEU A 279 -11.68 11.80 16.33
C LEU A 279 -12.40 10.88 17.32
N LEU A 280 -12.85 11.41 18.46
CA LEU A 280 -13.63 10.67 19.45
C LEU A 280 -14.94 10.15 18.87
N ARG A 281 -15.65 10.97 18.07
CA ARG A 281 -16.92 10.58 17.44
C ARG A 281 -16.74 9.35 16.59
N VAL A 282 -15.73 9.34 15.71
CA VAL A 282 -15.53 8.22 14.79
C VAL A 282 -15.04 6.97 15.54
N LEU A 283 -14.16 7.12 16.54
CA LEU A 283 -13.68 5.99 17.36
C LEU A 283 -14.77 5.36 18.25
N SER A 284 -15.72 6.16 18.73
CA SER A 284 -16.78 5.72 19.64
C SER A 284 -18.01 5.16 18.92
N THR A 285 -18.36 5.73 17.76
CA THR A 285 -19.47 5.27 16.90
C THR A 285 -19.17 3.88 16.33
N HIS A 286 -17.93 3.66 15.89
CA HIS A 286 -17.52 2.43 15.22
C HIS A 286 -16.74 1.51 16.15
N LYS A 287 -17.39 0.45 16.63
CA LYS A 287 -16.77 -0.54 17.54
C LYS A 287 -15.43 -1.07 17.00
N ASN A 288 -15.38 -1.27 15.69
CA ASN A 288 -14.27 -1.85 14.96
C ASN A 288 -13.21 -0.82 14.53
N THR A 289 -13.34 0.46 14.87
CA THR A 289 -12.29 1.46 14.61
C THR A 289 -11.34 1.53 15.80
N PHE A 290 -10.06 1.28 15.56
CA PHE A 290 -9.03 1.18 16.61
C PHE A 290 -8.17 2.43 16.71
N PHE A 291 -7.85 3.01 15.56
CA PHE A 291 -6.98 4.17 15.41
C PHE A 291 -7.65 5.18 14.49
N ALA A 292 -7.66 6.45 14.88
CA ALA A 292 -8.13 7.56 14.07
C ALA A 292 -7.07 8.68 14.07
N GLY A 293 -6.51 8.95 12.91
CA GLY A 293 -5.60 10.06 12.67
C GLY A 293 -6.26 11.19 11.91
N GLY A 294 -5.44 12.12 11.45
CA GLY A 294 -5.88 13.22 10.61
C GLY A 294 -4.87 13.58 9.54
N SER A 295 -5.21 14.60 8.77
CA SER A 295 -4.27 15.23 7.87
C SER A 295 -3.17 15.95 8.64
N TRP A 296 -2.10 16.29 7.95
CA TRP A 296 -1.06 17.11 8.53
C TRP A 296 -0.47 18.09 7.51
N ARG A 297 0.00 19.22 8.02
CA ARG A 297 0.66 20.27 7.24
C ARG A 297 2.01 20.61 7.86
N ASN A 298 3.04 20.69 7.03
CA ASN A 298 4.39 21.04 7.47
C ASN A 298 4.67 22.55 7.39
N LEU A 299 5.87 22.96 7.85
CA LEU A 299 6.25 24.37 7.90
C LEU A 299 6.42 25.00 6.51
N THR A 300 6.72 24.20 5.48
CA THR A 300 6.75 24.66 4.08
C THR A 300 5.38 24.68 3.42
N GLY A 301 4.34 24.31 4.18
CA GLY A 301 2.95 24.37 3.76
C GLY A 301 2.44 23.19 2.95
N HIS A 302 3.23 22.13 2.79
CA HIS A 302 2.79 20.90 2.16
C HIS A 302 1.82 20.17 3.09
N TRP A 303 0.69 19.75 2.51
CA TRP A 303 -0.39 19.05 3.19
C TRP A 303 -0.47 17.60 2.74
N SER A 304 -0.80 16.69 3.67
CA SER A 304 -1.05 15.28 3.39
C SER A 304 -2.29 14.81 4.15
N ASN A 305 -3.11 13.97 3.52
CA ASN A 305 -4.27 13.35 4.18
C ASN A 305 -3.89 12.32 5.26
N GLY A 306 -2.60 12.03 5.44
CA GLY A 306 -2.08 11.16 6.49
C GLY A 306 -2.21 9.66 6.24
N CYS A 307 -2.91 9.24 5.19
CA CYS A 307 -3.38 7.87 4.94
C CYS A 307 -2.46 7.10 3.97
N LEU A 308 -1.79 6.04 4.44
CA LEU A 308 -0.93 5.18 3.63
C LEU A 308 -1.39 3.72 3.64
N GLN A 309 -1.20 3.05 2.50
CA GLN A 309 -1.32 1.60 2.33
C GLN A 309 0.05 0.96 2.41
N THR A 310 0.11 -0.27 2.92
CA THR A 310 1.36 -1.03 3.06
C THR A 310 1.25 -2.39 2.40
N GLN A 311 2.34 -2.88 1.80
CA GLN A 311 2.47 -4.28 1.42
C GLN A 311 3.81 -4.81 1.88
N LEU A 312 3.81 -5.93 2.58
CA LEU A 312 5.01 -6.69 2.88
C LEU A 312 5.03 -7.97 2.03
N LYS A 313 5.81 -7.98 0.95
CA LYS A 313 5.97 -9.13 0.04
C LYS A 313 7.40 -9.14 -0.49
N ASN A 314 7.98 -10.31 -0.77
CA ASN A 314 9.36 -10.42 -1.30
C ASN A 314 10.40 -9.63 -0.48
N TYR A 315 10.36 -9.77 0.85
CA TYR A 315 11.25 -9.04 1.77
C TYR A 315 11.20 -7.50 1.59
N THR A 316 10.16 -6.99 0.95
CA THR A 316 9.98 -5.59 0.58
C THR A 316 8.75 -5.05 1.26
N LEU A 317 8.91 -4.00 2.06
CA LEU A 317 7.80 -3.23 2.60
C LEU A 317 7.58 -2.00 1.73
N THR A 318 6.47 -1.96 1.01
CA THR A 318 6.08 -0.84 0.14
C THR A 318 5.00 -0.02 0.81
N TYR A 319 5.19 1.31 0.83
CA TYR A 319 4.18 2.29 1.20
C TYR A 319 3.60 2.94 -0.05
N LYS A 320 2.29 3.09 -0.11
CA LYS A 320 1.59 3.80 -1.19
C LYS A 320 0.60 4.79 -0.60
N SER A 321 0.65 6.04 -1.07
CA SER A 321 -0.38 7.03 -0.74
C SER A 321 -1.72 6.62 -1.31
N GLY A 322 -2.77 6.62 -0.47
CA GLY A 322 -4.12 6.25 -0.91
C GLY A 322 -4.93 5.59 0.20
N TYR A 323 -6.17 5.22 -0.10
CA TYR A 323 -7.13 4.58 0.82
C TYR A 323 -7.95 3.50 0.12
N TYR A 324 -8.37 2.45 0.84
CA TYR A 324 -9.18 1.36 0.26
C TYR A 324 -10.65 1.77 0.08
N ARG A 325 -11.20 2.45 1.08
CA ARG A 325 -12.60 2.90 1.17
C ARG A 325 -12.71 4.04 2.19
N SER A 326 -13.88 4.66 2.28
CA SER A 326 -14.18 5.70 3.27
C SER A 326 -15.47 5.41 4.02
N PHE A 327 -15.57 5.92 5.25
CA PHE A 327 -16.82 5.98 6.01
C PHE A 327 -16.73 7.15 6.99
N SER A 328 -17.88 7.75 7.33
CA SER A 328 -17.94 8.95 8.18
C SER A 328 -16.89 9.99 7.74
N GLU A 329 -16.81 10.26 6.42
CA GLU A 329 -15.87 11.21 5.80
C GLU A 329 -14.37 10.97 6.08
N CYS A 330 -14.01 9.82 6.67
CA CYS A 330 -12.64 9.43 6.94
C CYS A 330 -12.17 8.30 6.01
N LEU A 331 -10.86 8.20 5.82
CA LEU A 331 -10.19 7.31 4.88
C LEU A 331 -9.63 6.08 5.60
N VAL A 332 -9.89 4.87 5.10
CA VAL A 332 -9.35 3.62 5.67
C VAL A 332 -7.92 3.36 5.17
N CYS A 333 -6.97 3.22 6.11
CA CYS A 333 -5.54 3.01 5.87
C CYS A 333 -5.01 1.72 6.52
N ASP A 334 -3.79 1.36 6.12
CA ASP A 334 -2.94 0.44 6.87
C ASP A 334 -2.03 1.17 7.87
N TYR A 335 -1.61 2.40 7.53
CA TYR A 335 -0.66 3.19 8.32
C TYR A 335 -1.05 4.68 8.34
N ILE A 336 -1.00 5.29 9.53
CA ILE A 336 -1.20 6.74 9.71
C ILE A 336 0.18 7.40 9.83
N SER A 337 0.51 8.28 8.90
CA SER A 337 1.81 8.96 8.85
C SER A 337 1.97 10.15 9.79
N GLY A 338 0.86 10.63 10.38
CA GLY A 338 0.81 11.72 11.34
C GLY A 338 0.37 11.29 12.74
N PRO A 339 0.03 12.26 13.61
CA PRO A 339 -0.61 12.01 14.89
C PRO A 339 -1.87 11.15 14.76
N PHE A 340 -2.13 10.32 15.78
CA PHE A 340 -3.30 9.47 15.83
C PHE A 340 -3.84 9.31 17.26
N MET A 341 -5.16 9.20 17.36
CA MET A 341 -5.89 8.83 18.56
C MET A 341 -6.25 7.35 18.51
N ALA A 342 -6.15 6.68 19.66
CA ALA A 342 -6.54 5.28 19.78
C ALA A 342 -7.27 5.03 21.11
N LYS A 343 -8.04 3.95 21.14
CA LYS A 343 -8.58 3.41 22.39
C LYS A 343 -7.42 2.96 23.29
N THR A 344 -7.44 3.35 24.56
CA THR A 344 -6.38 2.99 25.52
C THR A 344 -6.22 1.48 25.67
N SER A 345 -7.32 0.73 25.63
CA SER A 345 -7.31 -0.74 25.65
C SER A 345 -6.53 -1.33 24.48
N VAL A 346 -6.71 -0.78 23.28
CA VAL A 346 -6.01 -1.22 22.05
C VAL A 346 -4.51 -0.96 22.18
N LEU A 347 -4.09 0.23 22.64
CA LEU A 347 -2.67 0.53 22.84
C LEU A 347 -2.03 -0.38 23.91
N LYS A 348 -2.76 -0.71 24.98
CA LYS A 348 -2.30 -1.64 26.03
C LYS A 348 -2.22 -3.10 25.54
N GLU A 349 -3.08 -3.48 24.61
CA GLU A 349 -3.08 -4.81 24.00
C GLU A 349 -1.90 -4.96 23.02
N PHE A 350 -1.76 -4.02 22.08
CA PHE A 350 -0.72 -4.09 21.06
C PHE A 350 0.66 -3.79 21.62
N LYS A 351 0.79 -2.86 22.57
CA LYS A 351 2.07 -2.45 23.17
C LYS A 351 3.11 -1.95 22.17
N PHE A 352 4.24 -1.45 22.68
CA PHE A 352 5.42 -1.07 21.87
C PHE A 352 6.56 -2.05 22.14
N HIS A 353 6.83 -2.96 21.20
CA HIS A 353 7.78 -4.06 21.39
C HIS A 353 9.15 -3.86 20.73
N LEU A 354 9.30 -2.81 19.92
CA LEU A 354 10.54 -2.57 19.21
C LEU A 354 11.56 -1.91 20.15
N ARG A 355 12.72 -2.54 20.32
CA ARG A 355 13.84 -1.97 21.07
C ARG A 355 14.58 -0.95 20.20
N GLY A 356 14.78 0.26 20.73
CA GLY A 356 15.45 1.37 20.03
C GLY A 356 14.57 2.61 19.90
N ASN A 357 15.08 3.64 19.20
CA ASN A 357 14.45 4.95 19.20
C ASN A 357 13.40 5.14 18.10
N ASN A 358 13.45 4.38 17.01
CA ASN A 358 12.71 4.67 15.78
C ASN A 358 12.11 3.41 15.15
N GLY A 359 11.13 3.58 14.25
CA GLY A 359 10.37 2.46 13.66
C GLY A 359 9.19 1.93 14.50
N ILE A 360 8.98 2.48 15.70
CA ILE A 360 7.98 1.97 16.66
C ILE A 360 6.53 2.05 16.14
N PHE A 361 6.18 3.08 15.36
CA PHE A 361 4.83 3.23 14.81
C PHE A 361 4.64 2.34 13.58
N GLN A 362 5.67 2.20 12.73
CA GLN A 362 5.68 1.26 11.62
C GLN A 362 5.45 -0.17 12.12
N GLU A 363 6.14 -0.56 13.20
CA GLU A 363 5.97 -1.86 13.85
C GLU A 363 4.56 -2.06 14.41
N LEU A 364 4.01 -1.05 15.09
CA LEU A 364 2.65 -1.10 15.63
C LEU A 364 1.63 -1.36 14.52
N PHE A 365 1.61 -0.52 13.48
CA PHE A 365 0.63 -0.62 12.41
C PHE A 365 0.82 -1.88 11.55
N LEU A 366 2.06 -2.34 11.35
CA LEU A 366 2.32 -3.60 10.65
C LEU A 366 1.74 -4.80 11.42
N ARG A 367 1.83 -4.82 12.76
CA ARG A 367 1.21 -5.86 13.60
C ARG A 367 -0.31 -5.75 13.66
N VAL A 368 -0.85 -4.52 13.67
CA VAL A 368 -2.30 -4.30 13.56
C VAL A 368 -2.81 -4.88 12.24
N LYS A 369 -2.08 -4.63 11.15
CA LYS A 369 -2.38 -5.19 9.84
C LYS A 369 -2.34 -6.72 9.86
N ASP A 370 -1.22 -7.31 10.26
CA ASP A 370 -1.06 -8.77 10.31
C ASP A 370 -2.16 -9.45 11.14
N ARG A 371 -2.48 -8.94 12.34
CA ARG A 371 -3.49 -9.59 13.19
C ARG A 371 -4.89 -9.60 12.59
N TYR A 372 -5.30 -8.54 11.89
CA TYR A 372 -6.71 -8.31 11.53
C TYR A 372 -7.00 -8.30 10.02
N PHE A 373 -5.97 -8.30 9.17
CA PHE A 373 -6.11 -8.26 7.71
C PHE A 373 -5.56 -9.52 7.03
N ASN A 374 -5.27 -10.57 7.79
CA ASN A 374 -4.82 -11.87 7.28
C ASN A 374 -5.95 -12.61 6.55
N SER A 375 -6.23 -12.19 5.31
CA SER A 375 -6.79 -12.97 4.20
C SER A 375 -6.92 -12.08 2.97
N HIS A 376 -6.04 -12.27 1.98
CA HIS A 376 -6.14 -11.82 0.58
C HIS A 376 -6.29 -10.30 0.29
N PRO A 377 -5.45 -9.71 -0.59
CA PRO A 377 -5.68 -8.36 -1.09
C PRO A 377 -7.00 -8.32 -1.87
N GLY A 378 -8.05 -7.77 -1.24
CA GLY A 378 -9.35 -7.53 -1.85
C GLY A 378 -10.54 -8.29 -1.26
N LEU A 379 -10.36 -9.22 -0.32
CA LEU A 379 -11.46 -10.05 0.24
C LEU A 379 -11.24 -10.34 1.73
N GLY A 380 -11.60 -9.38 2.60
CA GLY A 380 -11.56 -9.55 4.06
C GLY A 380 -11.87 -8.30 4.88
N HIS A 381 -12.87 -7.49 4.49
CA HIS A 381 -13.19 -6.22 5.17
C HIS A 381 -14.22 -6.38 6.30
N SER A 382 -13.97 -7.23 7.29
CA SER A 382 -14.84 -7.29 8.47
C SER A 382 -14.06 -7.60 9.74
N GLY A 383 -13.51 -6.57 10.38
CA GLY A 383 -13.03 -6.73 11.75
C GLY A 383 -12.56 -5.43 12.37
N THR A 384 -11.59 -4.77 11.74
CA THR A 384 -10.89 -3.64 12.37
C THR A 384 -10.52 -2.58 11.32
N SER A 385 -10.59 -1.30 11.67
CA SER A 385 -10.22 -0.18 10.79
C SER A 385 -9.26 0.78 11.47
N VAL A 386 -8.16 1.06 10.77
CA VAL A 386 -7.28 2.22 10.98
C VAL A 386 -7.75 3.29 10.00
N ILE A 387 -7.99 4.51 10.49
CA ILE A 387 -8.53 5.59 9.65
C ILE A 387 -7.77 6.89 9.80
N SER A 388 -7.84 7.73 8.77
CA SER A 388 -7.43 9.14 8.82
C SER A 388 -8.61 10.01 8.43
N CYS A 389 -8.95 11.00 9.26
CA CYS A 389 -9.99 11.98 9.01
C CYS A 389 -9.34 13.28 8.52
N PRO A 390 -9.31 13.55 7.19
CA PRO A 390 -8.48 14.62 6.64
C PRO A 390 -8.90 16.03 7.08
N ASP A 391 -10.14 16.19 7.53
CA ASP A 391 -10.70 17.40 8.12
C ASP A 391 -10.08 17.78 9.48
N VAL A 392 -9.49 16.81 10.19
CA VAL A 392 -8.68 17.06 11.38
C VAL A 392 -7.24 17.27 10.94
N MET A 393 -6.69 18.48 11.13
CA MET A 393 -5.36 18.82 10.63
C MET A 393 -4.36 19.07 11.77
N PHE A 394 -3.21 18.38 11.68
CA PHE A 394 -2.09 18.54 12.60
C PHE A 394 -0.97 19.37 11.97
N HIS A 395 -0.52 20.42 12.66
CA HIS A 395 0.68 21.18 12.27
C HIS A 395 1.93 20.49 12.81
N ARG A 396 2.76 19.93 11.93
CA ARG A 396 3.92 19.12 12.35
C ARG A 396 5.10 19.27 11.41
N GLN A 397 6.29 19.06 11.92
CA GLN A 397 7.51 19.02 11.11
C GLN A 397 8.22 17.69 11.39
N PRO A 398 8.00 16.65 10.57
CA PRO A 398 8.70 15.39 10.76
C PRO A 398 10.20 15.58 10.51
N SER A 399 11.02 15.04 11.40
CA SER A 399 12.46 14.94 11.19
C SER A 399 12.75 13.93 10.08
N PRO A 400 13.77 14.16 9.21
CA PRO A 400 14.20 13.16 8.24
C PRO A 400 14.52 11.84 8.93
N VAL A 401 13.87 10.77 8.51
CA VAL A 401 14.14 9.42 9.04
C VAL A 401 15.41 8.90 8.38
N LEU A 402 16.46 8.67 9.18
CA LEU A 402 17.70 8.06 8.73
C LEU A 402 17.50 6.54 8.54
N ASP A 403 18.29 5.91 7.68
CA ASP A 403 18.15 4.46 7.48
C ASP A 403 18.57 3.69 8.75
N GLU A 404 19.60 4.15 9.45
CA GLU A 404 20.09 3.57 10.71
C GLU A 404 18.99 3.42 11.77
N ASP A 405 18.04 4.35 11.77
CA ASP A 405 16.89 4.40 12.67
C ASP A 405 15.87 3.27 12.44
N LEU A 406 15.86 2.70 11.24
CA LEU A 406 14.92 1.65 10.84
C LEU A 406 15.54 0.25 10.83
N VAL A 407 16.86 0.12 11.10
CA VAL A 407 17.57 -1.17 11.05
C VAL A 407 16.93 -2.20 11.98
N ASN A 408 16.65 -1.85 13.23
CA ASN A 408 16.04 -2.78 14.18
C ASN A 408 14.63 -3.20 13.75
N PHE A 409 13.86 -2.27 13.20
CA PHE A 409 12.53 -2.56 12.66
C PHE A 409 12.63 -3.52 11.48
N ALA A 410 13.49 -3.21 10.51
CA ALA A 410 13.67 -4.02 9.32
C ALA A 410 14.15 -5.43 9.66
N LYS A 411 15.16 -5.55 10.53
CA LYS A 411 15.69 -6.84 11.00
C LYS A 411 14.64 -7.68 11.72
N LYS A 412 13.85 -7.08 12.62
CA LYS A 412 12.79 -7.78 13.36
C LYS A 412 11.75 -8.44 12.43
N HIS A 413 11.46 -7.81 11.30
CA HIS A 413 10.46 -8.26 10.34
C HIS A 413 11.07 -8.88 9.08
N SER A 414 12.37 -9.18 9.07
CA SER A 414 13.08 -9.72 7.90
C SER A 414 12.89 -8.88 6.61
N ILE A 415 12.76 -7.56 6.75
CA ILE A 415 12.64 -6.63 5.64
C ILE A 415 14.04 -6.32 5.11
N LYS A 416 14.26 -6.47 3.81
CA LYS A 416 15.54 -6.17 3.14
C LYS A 416 15.45 -4.93 2.24
N LYS A 417 14.24 -4.48 1.91
CA LYS A 417 13.96 -3.27 1.12
C LYS A 417 12.72 -2.55 1.65
N ILE A 418 12.77 -1.22 1.76
CA ILE A 418 11.58 -0.39 1.97
C ILE A 418 11.43 0.53 0.77
N VAL A 419 10.23 0.60 0.21
CA VAL A 419 9.86 1.58 -0.82
C VAL A 419 8.87 2.55 -0.18
N GLU A 420 9.31 3.79 0.01
CA GLU A 420 8.51 4.85 0.63
C GLU A 420 7.44 5.36 -0.34
N ALA A 421 6.44 6.06 0.18
CA ALA A 421 5.32 6.57 -0.62
C ALA A 421 5.72 7.64 -1.65
N ASP A 422 6.88 8.29 -1.47
CA ASP A 422 7.49 9.22 -2.42
C ASP A 422 8.39 8.52 -3.47
N GLY A 423 8.48 7.19 -3.42
CA GLY A 423 9.33 6.38 -4.30
C GLY A 423 10.76 6.18 -3.78
N LYS A 424 11.15 6.81 -2.66
CA LYS A 424 12.47 6.60 -2.07
C LYS A 424 12.65 5.13 -1.68
N THR A 425 13.71 4.52 -2.19
CA THR A 425 14.08 3.15 -1.83
C THR A 425 15.15 3.15 -0.75
N ARG A 426 14.94 2.35 0.30
CA ARG A 426 15.89 2.10 1.39
C ARG A 426 16.25 0.62 1.44
N TRP A 427 17.49 0.32 1.76
CA TRP A 427 18.03 -1.04 1.75
C TRP A 427 18.46 -1.45 3.15
N PHE A 428 18.11 -2.68 3.55
CA PHE A 428 18.37 -3.24 4.88
C PHE A 428 18.95 -4.66 4.82
N GLY A 429 19.46 -5.06 3.66
CA GLY A 429 20.11 -6.35 3.45
C GLY A 429 21.55 -6.21 2.95
N CYS A 430 21.98 -7.14 2.11
CA CYS A 430 23.36 -7.24 1.64
C CYS A 430 23.72 -6.32 0.46
N ARG A 431 22.92 -5.28 0.17
CA ARG A 431 23.12 -4.40 -0.99
C ARG A 431 24.48 -3.69 -0.90
N ARG A 432 25.27 -3.68 -2.00
CA ARG A 432 26.57 -2.99 -2.04
C ARG A 432 26.41 -1.47 -1.82
N GLY A 433 27.39 -0.85 -1.17
CA GLY A 433 27.44 0.60 -0.94
C GLY A 433 26.54 1.11 0.20
N VAL A 434 25.79 0.24 0.87
CA VAL A 434 24.97 0.58 2.04
C VAL A 434 25.84 0.53 3.30
N LYS A 435 25.79 1.58 4.14
CA LYS A 435 26.62 1.71 5.35
C LYS A 435 26.29 0.64 6.40
N HIS A 436 25.01 0.39 6.64
CA HIS A 436 24.48 -0.61 7.57
C HIS A 436 24.20 -1.96 6.89
N ARG A 437 25.03 -2.32 5.89
CA ARG A 437 24.91 -3.58 5.15
C ARG A 437 25.01 -4.77 6.11
N GLU A 438 24.10 -5.73 5.96
CA GLU A 438 24.24 -7.02 6.60
C GLU A 438 25.19 -7.90 5.79
N GLU A 439 26.15 -8.55 6.45
CA GLU A 439 27.08 -9.52 5.83
C GLU A 439 26.44 -10.89 5.61
N GLU A 440 25.12 -11.02 5.77
CA GLU A 440 24.40 -12.26 5.51
C GLU A 440 24.60 -12.70 4.05
N LYS A 441 25.03 -13.95 3.87
CA LYS A 441 25.05 -14.60 2.56
C LYS A 441 23.63 -14.69 2.01
N CYS A 442 23.49 -14.48 0.70
CA CYS A 442 22.21 -14.60 0.02
C CYS A 442 21.62 -16.00 0.20
N PRO A 443 20.48 -16.15 0.90
CA PRO A 443 19.90 -17.47 1.16
C PRO A 443 19.29 -18.01 -0.13
N LEU A 444 19.92 -19.04 -0.69
CA LEU A 444 19.47 -19.76 -1.88
C LEU A 444 18.75 -21.04 -1.43
N LYS A 445 17.50 -20.92 -0.97
CA LYS A 445 16.72 -22.04 -0.47
C LYS A 445 15.44 -22.22 -1.28
N SER A 446 15.10 -23.48 -1.56
CA SER A 446 13.85 -23.87 -2.23
C SER A 446 12.61 -23.37 -1.46
N GLY A 447 11.58 -22.99 -2.20
CA GLY A 447 10.32 -22.45 -1.69
C GLY A 447 10.36 -20.98 -1.25
N PHE A 448 11.51 -20.30 -1.40
CA PHE A 448 11.66 -18.87 -1.10
C PHE A 448 12.09 -18.08 -2.35
N VAL A 449 11.56 -16.86 -2.46
CA VAL A 449 12.17 -15.85 -3.33
C VAL A 449 13.52 -15.46 -2.74
N VAL A 450 14.45 -15.13 -3.62
CA VAL A 450 15.74 -14.56 -3.24
C VAL A 450 15.52 -13.10 -2.79
N PRO A 451 16.14 -12.67 -1.67
CA PRO A 451 16.02 -11.29 -1.21
C PRO A 451 16.40 -10.27 -2.30
N PRO A 452 15.69 -9.12 -2.40
CA PRO A 452 15.88 -8.16 -3.48
C PRO A 452 17.30 -7.58 -3.52
N CYS A 453 17.93 -7.36 -2.36
CA CYS A 453 19.31 -6.88 -2.29
C CYS A 453 20.32 -7.80 -2.97
N CYS A 454 20.07 -9.12 -2.93
CA CYS A 454 20.89 -10.12 -3.59
C CYS A 454 20.68 -10.12 -5.11
N LEU A 455 19.42 -10.06 -5.55
CA LEU A 455 19.05 -9.99 -6.97
C LEU A 455 19.61 -8.72 -7.64
N GLU A 456 19.55 -7.57 -6.95
CA GLU A 456 20.14 -6.32 -7.48
C GLU A 456 21.67 -6.38 -7.57
N ASN A 457 22.35 -7.02 -6.62
CA ASN A 457 23.80 -7.23 -6.70
C ASN A 457 24.16 -8.13 -7.88
N LEU A 458 23.41 -9.21 -8.12
CA LEU A 458 23.60 -10.08 -9.29
C LEU A 458 23.33 -9.32 -10.59
N ALA A 459 22.24 -8.55 -10.66
CA ALA A 459 21.92 -7.72 -11.81
C ALA A 459 23.04 -6.72 -12.14
N ASP A 460 23.62 -6.07 -11.12
CA ASP A 460 24.75 -5.15 -11.29
C ASP A 460 26.00 -5.87 -11.81
N ALA A 461 26.28 -7.08 -11.34
CA ALA A 461 27.42 -7.85 -11.80
C ALA A 461 27.26 -8.30 -13.26
N ILE A 462 26.06 -8.76 -13.66
CA ILE A 462 25.73 -9.08 -15.06
C ILE A 462 25.91 -7.85 -15.95
N LYS A 463 25.31 -6.70 -15.56
CA LYS A 463 25.45 -5.44 -16.31
C LYS A 463 26.91 -5.04 -16.46
N PHE A 464 27.71 -5.14 -15.39
CA PHE A 464 29.13 -4.83 -15.43
C PHE A 464 29.90 -5.75 -16.39
N VAL A 465 29.66 -7.07 -16.35
CA VAL A 465 30.32 -8.02 -17.24
C VAL A 465 29.97 -7.73 -18.71
N MET A 466 28.68 -7.51 -19.01
CA MET A 466 28.22 -7.18 -20.36
C MET A 466 28.81 -5.86 -20.85
N GLU A 467 28.92 -4.85 -19.98
CA GLU A 467 29.59 -3.57 -20.27
C GLU A 467 31.09 -3.77 -20.57
N GLN A 468 31.79 -4.64 -19.83
CA GLN A 468 33.19 -4.96 -20.13
C GLN A 468 33.33 -5.68 -21.47
N CYS A 469 32.40 -6.56 -21.82
CA CYS A 469 32.39 -7.18 -23.14
C CYS A 469 32.26 -6.13 -24.25
N GLU A 470 31.28 -5.23 -24.14
CA GLU A 470 31.03 -4.16 -25.12
C GLU A 470 32.24 -3.23 -25.27
N ARG A 471 32.82 -2.76 -24.15
CA ARG A 471 34.00 -1.87 -24.16
C ARG A 471 35.24 -2.49 -24.80
N ASN A 472 35.40 -3.80 -24.71
CA ASN A 472 36.58 -4.51 -25.20
C ASN A 472 36.32 -5.24 -26.53
N ASN A 473 35.20 -4.94 -27.20
CA ASN A 473 34.81 -5.56 -28.47
C ASN A 473 34.84 -7.11 -28.40
N ILE A 474 34.21 -7.62 -27.35
CA ILE A 474 33.99 -9.05 -27.08
C ILE A 474 32.52 -9.32 -27.32
N THR A 475 32.24 -10.33 -28.14
CA THR A 475 30.85 -10.72 -28.44
C THR A 475 30.29 -11.47 -27.25
N CYS A 476 29.39 -10.85 -26.48
CA CYS A 476 28.69 -11.48 -25.35
C CYS A 476 27.17 -11.32 -25.49
N GLU A 477 26.41 -12.33 -25.05
CA GLU A 477 24.95 -12.33 -25.01
C GLU A 477 24.44 -12.98 -23.72
N LEU A 478 23.31 -12.51 -23.18
CA LEU A 478 22.62 -13.21 -22.09
C LEU A 478 22.16 -14.61 -22.55
N GLN A 479 22.23 -15.61 -21.67
CA GLN A 479 21.83 -16.99 -21.97
C GLN A 479 20.98 -17.61 -20.86
N GLU A 480 20.42 -18.79 -21.16
CA GLU A 480 19.76 -19.67 -20.19
C GLU A 480 18.78 -18.93 -19.24
N GLY A 481 18.88 -19.16 -17.93
CA GLY A 481 17.98 -18.59 -16.93
C GLY A 481 18.05 -17.06 -16.87
N THR A 482 19.23 -16.51 -17.14
CA THR A 482 19.46 -15.05 -17.18
C THR A 482 18.70 -14.40 -18.33
N LEU A 483 18.76 -14.97 -19.54
CA LEU A 483 17.98 -14.51 -20.68
C LEU A 483 16.48 -14.73 -20.46
N LEU A 484 16.10 -15.86 -19.87
CA LEU A 484 14.71 -16.15 -19.53
C LEU A 484 14.13 -15.10 -18.59
N GLY A 485 14.89 -14.69 -17.57
CA GLY A 485 14.52 -13.58 -16.68
C GLY A 485 14.33 -12.26 -17.42
N ALA A 486 15.25 -11.92 -18.33
CA ALA A 486 15.14 -10.73 -19.17
C ALA A 486 13.84 -10.75 -20.00
N VAL A 487 13.56 -11.87 -20.68
CA VAL A 487 12.36 -12.02 -21.52
C VAL A 487 11.06 -12.00 -20.70
N LYS A 488 11.03 -12.66 -19.54
CA LYS A 488 9.80 -12.81 -18.75
C LYS A 488 9.48 -11.59 -17.90
N LEU A 489 10.49 -11.00 -17.29
CA LEU A 489 10.34 -10.04 -16.20
C LEU A 489 11.16 -8.76 -16.40
N ASN A 490 11.92 -8.65 -17.50
CA ASN A 490 12.90 -7.59 -17.72
C ASN A 490 13.94 -7.46 -16.59
N LYS A 491 14.22 -8.54 -15.85
CA LYS A 491 15.12 -8.56 -14.67
C LYS A 491 15.54 -9.99 -14.32
N VAL A 492 16.40 -10.14 -13.32
CA VAL A 492 16.78 -11.46 -12.75
C VAL A 492 15.52 -12.19 -12.23
N LEU A 493 15.42 -13.51 -12.47
CA LEU A 493 14.34 -14.31 -11.93
C LEU A 493 14.35 -14.25 -10.39
N PRO A 494 13.19 -14.09 -9.71
CA PRO A 494 13.14 -13.97 -8.24
C PRO A 494 13.65 -15.18 -7.47
N TRP A 495 13.85 -16.32 -8.13
CA TRP A 495 14.32 -17.59 -7.55
C TRP A 495 15.66 -18.04 -8.16
N GLU A 496 16.41 -17.11 -8.75
CA GLU A 496 17.66 -17.40 -9.43
C GLU A 496 18.76 -17.95 -8.49
N ARG A 497 19.75 -18.67 -9.04
CA ARG A 497 20.89 -19.23 -8.29
C ARG A 497 22.26 -18.84 -8.84
N ASP A 498 22.33 -18.53 -10.12
CA ASP A 498 23.55 -18.13 -10.84
C ASP A 498 23.20 -17.19 -12.00
N ALA A 499 24.17 -16.89 -12.85
CA ALA A 499 23.93 -16.17 -14.09
C ALA A 499 24.73 -16.77 -15.24
N ASP A 500 24.13 -16.77 -16.43
CA ASP A 500 24.68 -17.40 -17.63
C ASP A 500 24.86 -16.36 -18.74
N ILE A 501 26.08 -16.28 -19.26
CA ILE A 501 26.45 -15.41 -20.37
C ILE A 501 27.19 -16.25 -21.41
N ALA A 502 26.79 -16.19 -22.67
CA ALA A 502 27.61 -16.71 -23.76
C ALA A 502 28.60 -15.65 -24.22
N PHE A 503 29.76 -16.10 -24.66
CA PHE A 503 30.66 -15.30 -25.48
C PHE A 503 31.12 -16.08 -26.70
N LEU A 504 31.62 -15.40 -27.73
CA LEU A 504 32.15 -16.10 -28.90
C LEU A 504 33.51 -16.69 -28.57
N THR A 505 33.72 -18.00 -28.78
CA THR A 505 34.97 -18.70 -28.46
C THR A 505 36.21 -18.02 -29.04
N ALA A 506 36.13 -17.48 -30.27
CA ALA A 506 37.23 -16.74 -30.89
C ALA A 506 37.67 -15.47 -30.11
N ASP A 507 36.81 -14.93 -29.25
CA ASP A 507 37.12 -13.80 -28.36
C ASP A 507 37.65 -14.25 -26.98
N PHE A 508 37.83 -15.55 -26.72
CA PHE A 508 38.35 -16.07 -25.45
C PHE A 508 39.68 -15.40 -25.00
N PRO A 509 40.69 -15.20 -25.88
CA PRO A 509 41.92 -14.51 -25.47
C PRO A 509 41.70 -13.06 -25.02
N LYS A 510 40.64 -12.39 -25.53
CA LYS A 510 40.28 -11.03 -25.10
C LYS A 510 39.66 -11.05 -23.70
N ILE A 511 38.83 -12.04 -23.41
CA ILE A 511 38.21 -12.22 -22.09
C ILE A 511 39.28 -12.43 -21.02
N VAL A 512 40.25 -13.30 -21.28
CA VAL A 512 41.35 -13.55 -20.33
C VAL A 512 42.16 -12.27 -20.07
N LYS A 513 42.36 -11.41 -21.10
CA LYS A 513 43.06 -10.12 -20.96
C LYS A 513 42.32 -9.12 -20.08
N ILE A 514 41.00 -9.18 -19.99
CA ILE A 514 40.19 -8.24 -19.19
C ILE A 514 39.89 -8.73 -17.78
N LYS A 515 40.49 -9.84 -17.33
CA LYS A 515 40.27 -10.40 -15.99
C LYS A 515 40.50 -9.39 -14.86
N ASP A 516 41.45 -8.46 -15.05
CA ASP A 516 41.79 -7.44 -14.05
C ASP A 516 40.68 -6.39 -13.90
N ALA A 517 39.85 -6.18 -14.93
CA ALA A 517 38.66 -5.35 -14.81
C ALA A 517 37.66 -5.96 -13.82
N PHE A 518 37.50 -7.29 -13.80
CA PHE A 518 36.63 -7.98 -12.85
C PHE A 518 37.20 -7.95 -11.42
N THR A 519 38.50 -8.21 -11.26
CA THR A 519 39.14 -8.18 -9.93
C THR A 519 39.13 -6.77 -9.33
N SER A 520 39.22 -5.72 -10.15
CA SER A 520 39.07 -4.32 -9.70
C SER A 520 37.70 -4.03 -9.06
N GLN A 521 36.65 -4.77 -9.45
CA GLN A 521 35.31 -4.71 -8.83
C GLN A 521 35.15 -5.62 -7.61
N ARG A 522 36.25 -6.24 -7.17
CA ARG A 522 36.32 -7.26 -6.11
C ARG A 522 35.56 -8.55 -6.47
N TYR A 523 35.41 -8.85 -7.77
CA TYR A 523 34.97 -10.17 -8.21
C TYR A 523 36.16 -11.12 -8.25
N VAL A 524 35.90 -12.39 -7.93
CA VAL A 524 36.94 -13.42 -7.93
C VAL A 524 36.80 -14.24 -9.21
N VAL A 525 37.88 -14.35 -9.97
CA VAL A 525 37.94 -15.30 -11.10
C VAL A 525 38.12 -16.69 -10.48
N HIS A 526 37.07 -17.48 -10.50
CA HIS A 526 37.04 -18.79 -9.84
C HIS A 526 37.65 -19.87 -10.71
N GLU A 527 37.31 -19.87 -11.99
CA GLU A 527 37.75 -20.89 -12.94
C GLU A 527 37.97 -20.28 -14.32
N ILE A 528 39.01 -20.74 -15.00
CA ILE A 528 39.22 -20.51 -16.43
C ILE A 528 39.49 -21.88 -17.06
N LYS A 529 38.75 -22.22 -18.12
CA LYS A 529 39.03 -23.38 -18.96
C LYS A 529 39.30 -22.92 -20.37
N GLU A 530 40.41 -23.38 -20.93
CA GLU A 530 40.77 -23.11 -22.32
C GLU A 530 39.71 -23.69 -23.28
N PRO A 531 39.54 -23.07 -24.46
CA PRO A 531 38.80 -23.67 -25.56
C PRO A 531 39.36 -25.03 -25.95
N TRP A 532 38.53 -25.82 -26.60
CA TRP A 532 38.86 -27.11 -27.14
C TRP A 532 38.50 -27.17 -28.62
N CYS A 533 39.27 -27.94 -29.38
CA CYS A 533 38.98 -28.19 -30.79
C CYS A 533 38.30 -29.56 -30.93
N CYS A 534 37.28 -29.71 -31.77
CA CYS A 534 36.55 -28.70 -32.54
C CYS A 534 35.08 -29.14 -32.70
N VAL A 535 34.19 -28.18 -32.93
CA VAL A 535 32.81 -28.42 -33.41
C VAL A 535 32.71 -27.86 -34.82
N GLU A 536 32.35 -28.71 -35.78
CA GLU A 536 32.27 -28.33 -37.20
C GLU A 536 33.57 -27.72 -37.76
N GLY A 537 34.73 -28.19 -37.29
CA GLY A 537 36.04 -27.68 -37.71
C GLY A 537 36.43 -26.32 -37.13
N ILE A 538 35.65 -25.78 -36.19
CA ILE A 538 35.90 -24.50 -35.51
C ILE A 538 36.19 -24.78 -34.03
N GLU A 539 37.16 -24.05 -33.48
CA GLU A 539 37.46 -24.07 -32.04
C GLU A 539 36.21 -23.72 -31.22
N ALA A 540 35.95 -24.48 -30.16
CA ALA A 540 34.72 -24.43 -29.39
C ALA A 540 34.97 -24.39 -27.89
N GLY A 541 33.96 -23.94 -27.14
CA GLY A 541 34.05 -23.88 -25.69
C GLY A 541 34.94 -22.74 -25.20
N GLY A 542 35.62 -22.99 -24.09
CA GLY A 542 36.18 -21.95 -23.24
C GLY A 542 35.20 -21.60 -22.12
N LYS A 543 35.70 -21.41 -20.90
CA LYS A 543 34.90 -21.02 -19.74
C LYS A 543 35.66 -19.98 -18.94
N ILE A 544 34.95 -18.97 -18.45
CA ILE A 544 35.38 -18.17 -17.31
C ILE A 544 34.24 -18.09 -16.31
N GLU A 545 34.53 -18.39 -15.04
CA GLU A 545 33.56 -18.27 -13.95
C GLU A 545 33.99 -17.18 -12.99
N LEU A 546 33.08 -16.26 -12.71
CA LEU A 546 33.29 -15.16 -11.77
C LEU A 546 32.42 -15.38 -10.53
N LEU A 547 32.99 -15.16 -9.34
CA LEU A 547 32.23 -15.05 -8.11
C LEU A 547 32.04 -13.57 -7.75
N ALA A 548 30.78 -13.13 -7.77
CA ALA A 548 30.38 -11.75 -7.49
C ALA A 548 29.41 -11.71 -6.30
N ASP A 549 29.88 -11.23 -5.14
CA ASP A 549 29.07 -11.15 -3.91
C ASP A 549 28.38 -12.48 -3.52
N GLY A 550 29.06 -13.61 -3.76
CA GLY A 550 28.55 -14.95 -3.47
C GLY A 550 27.73 -15.59 -4.59
N TRP A 551 27.54 -14.90 -5.71
CA TRP A 551 26.90 -15.44 -6.92
C TRP A 551 27.93 -15.97 -7.91
N SER A 552 27.63 -17.08 -8.57
CA SER A 552 28.39 -17.56 -9.72
C SER A 552 27.85 -16.91 -11.00
N ILE A 553 28.75 -16.30 -11.77
CA ILE A 553 28.49 -15.82 -13.13
C ILE A 553 29.30 -16.71 -14.06
N GLN A 554 28.60 -17.59 -14.77
CA GLN A 554 29.17 -18.58 -15.66
C GLN A 554 29.17 -18.03 -17.07
N MET A 555 30.36 -17.83 -17.62
CA MET A 555 30.53 -17.41 -18.99
C MET A 555 31.05 -18.59 -19.82
N TYR A 556 30.30 -18.96 -20.85
CA TYR A 556 30.61 -20.09 -21.72
C TYR A 556 30.85 -19.66 -23.16
N GLY A 557 31.94 -20.16 -23.74
CA GLY A 557 32.29 -19.88 -25.12
C GLY A 557 31.47 -20.71 -26.10
N GLN A 558 30.91 -20.05 -27.11
CA GLN A 558 30.19 -20.64 -28.22
C GLN A 558 31.01 -20.50 -29.51
N HIS A 559 31.21 -21.61 -30.22
CA HIS A 559 31.94 -21.63 -31.49
C HIS A 559 31.24 -20.83 -32.59
N ARG A 560 29.92 -20.63 -32.47
CA ARG A 560 29.09 -19.80 -33.35
C ARG A 560 28.13 -18.94 -32.55
N MET A 561 27.99 -17.68 -32.96
CA MET A 561 27.00 -16.74 -32.44
C MET A 561 26.47 -15.87 -33.58
N ASN A 562 25.16 -15.65 -33.61
CA ASN A 562 24.44 -14.91 -34.66
C ASN A 562 25.03 -13.53 -35.02
N PRO A 563 25.63 -12.74 -34.10
CA PRO A 563 26.20 -11.44 -34.46
C PRO A 563 27.35 -11.51 -35.44
N ARG A 564 27.96 -12.66 -35.74
CA ARG A 564 29.03 -12.77 -36.76
C ARG A 564 28.60 -13.40 -38.08
N GLU A 565 27.59 -14.26 -38.09
CA GLU A 565 27.13 -14.91 -39.33
C GLU A 565 26.18 -14.01 -40.15
N ILE A 566 25.51 -13.04 -39.49
CA ILE A 566 24.56 -12.11 -40.13
C ILE A 566 25.21 -10.78 -40.55
N LEU A 567 26.48 -10.51 -40.18
CA LEU A 567 27.21 -9.27 -40.53
C LEU A 567 27.48 -9.08 -42.02
N VAL A 568 27.06 -9.99 -42.88
CA VAL A 568 27.09 -9.81 -44.33
C VAL A 568 26.07 -8.74 -44.78
N ASN A 569 25.03 -8.45 -43.99
CA ASN A 569 24.07 -7.36 -44.24
C ASN A 569 23.64 -6.67 -42.93
N GLU A 570 24.21 -5.48 -42.65
CA GLU A 570 23.83 -4.47 -41.64
C GLU A 570 22.63 -4.77 -40.69
N HIS A 571 22.83 -5.60 -39.66
CA HIS A 571 21.90 -5.65 -38.52
C HIS A 571 22.69 -5.57 -37.20
N LEU A 572 22.41 -4.52 -36.41
CA LEU A 572 22.90 -4.38 -35.04
C LEU A 572 22.45 -5.59 -34.19
N PRO A 573 23.24 -6.01 -33.18
CA PRO A 573 22.82 -7.10 -32.28
C PRO A 573 21.52 -6.75 -31.56
N THR A 574 20.64 -7.73 -31.40
CA THR A 574 19.40 -7.57 -30.64
C THR A 574 19.73 -7.27 -29.18
N LYS A 575 19.09 -6.23 -28.62
CA LYS A 575 19.18 -5.90 -27.20
C LYS A 575 17.85 -6.16 -26.51
N VAL A 576 17.90 -6.70 -25.28
CA VAL A 576 16.75 -6.92 -24.41
C VAL A 576 16.85 -6.05 -23.17
N LEU A 577 15.72 -5.59 -22.63
CA LEU A 577 15.68 -4.82 -21.39
C LEU A 577 15.96 -5.76 -20.21
N PHE A 578 16.99 -5.44 -19.43
CA PHE A 578 17.39 -6.20 -18.25
C PHE A 578 17.77 -5.25 -17.12
N SER A 579 16.94 -5.22 -16.07
CA SER A 579 17.13 -4.42 -14.86
C SER A 579 17.47 -2.95 -15.16
N GLY A 580 16.74 -2.36 -16.11
CA GLY A 580 16.88 -0.96 -16.53
C GLY A 580 17.89 -0.69 -17.67
N ASN A 581 18.68 -1.69 -18.10
CA ASN A 581 19.68 -1.54 -19.15
C ASN A 581 19.34 -2.39 -20.38
N TRP A 582 19.70 -1.91 -21.58
CA TRP A 582 19.61 -2.69 -22.82
C TRP A 582 20.87 -3.52 -23.00
N LEU A 583 20.77 -4.84 -22.87
CA LEU A 583 21.89 -5.78 -22.96
C LEU A 583 21.77 -6.68 -24.19
N ASN A 584 22.91 -7.07 -24.77
CA ASN A 584 22.93 -7.98 -25.93
C ASN A 584 22.30 -9.34 -25.59
N ALA A 585 21.53 -9.85 -26.53
CA ALA A 585 20.85 -11.14 -26.45
C ALA A 585 20.83 -11.80 -27.83
N PRO A 586 20.48 -13.10 -27.92
CA PRO A 586 20.30 -13.76 -29.21
C PRO A 586 19.33 -13.00 -30.11
N TYR A 587 19.54 -13.11 -31.43
CA TYR A 587 18.78 -12.39 -32.46
C TYR A 587 17.26 -12.33 -32.20
N ASN A 588 16.65 -13.46 -31.84
CA ASN A 588 15.27 -13.51 -31.38
C ASN A 588 15.23 -14.16 -29.97
N PRO A 589 15.25 -13.36 -28.89
CA PRO A 589 15.37 -13.89 -27.53
C PRO A 589 14.11 -14.67 -27.10
N GLY A 590 12.93 -14.27 -27.58
CA GLY A 590 11.68 -15.00 -27.33
C GLY A 590 11.67 -16.38 -28.00
N LEU A 591 12.15 -16.47 -29.23
CA LEU A 591 12.29 -17.75 -29.94
C LEU A 591 13.36 -18.63 -29.27
N TYR A 592 14.49 -18.05 -28.87
CA TYR A 592 15.55 -18.76 -28.15
C TYR A 592 14.99 -19.46 -26.90
N VAL A 593 14.32 -18.71 -26.01
CA VAL A 593 13.82 -19.30 -24.76
C VAL A 593 12.72 -20.33 -25.02
N ARG A 594 11.86 -20.12 -26.03
CA ARG A 594 10.84 -21.10 -26.43
C ARG A 594 11.47 -22.40 -26.93
N HIS A 595 12.53 -22.33 -27.71
CA HIS A 595 13.24 -23.53 -28.18
C HIS A 595 14.00 -24.23 -27.06
N ARG A 596 14.62 -23.46 -26.15
CA ARG A 596 15.43 -23.98 -25.06
C ARG A 596 14.62 -24.67 -23.96
N TYR A 597 13.48 -24.09 -23.59
CA TYR A 597 12.67 -24.55 -22.45
C TYR A 597 11.35 -25.22 -22.85
N GLY A 598 10.90 -25.05 -24.09
CA GLY A 598 9.74 -25.75 -24.64
C GLY A 598 8.40 -25.12 -24.30
N GLN A 599 7.39 -25.97 -24.11
CA GLN A 599 5.99 -25.57 -23.92
C GLN A 599 5.81 -24.80 -22.60
N GLU A 600 4.92 -23.80 -22.59
CA GLU A 600 4.59 -23.00 -21.40
C GLU A 600 5.79 -22.30 -20.73
N VAL A 601 6.85 -21.96 -21.47
CA VAL A 601 8.08 -21.31 -20.94
C VAL A 601 7.83 -20.04 -20.10
N TYR A 602 6.72 -19.35 -20.31
CA TYR A 602 6.37 -18.13 -19.56
C TYR A 602 5.73 -18.39 -18.20
N LYS A 603 5.27 -19.63 -17.94
CA LYS A 603 4.94 -20.07 -16.58
C LYS A 603 6.21 -20.24 -15.75
N HIS A 604 6.08 -20.09 -14.44
CA HIS A 604 7.20 -20.01 -13.52
C HIS A 604 7.58 -21.39 -13.00
N ALA A 605 8.87 -21.67 -13.01
CA ALA A 605 9.47 -22.80 -12.33
C ALA A 605 10.67 -22.30 -11.51
N GLU A 606 10.83 -22.80 -10.30
CA GLU A 606 12.03 -22.57 -9.51
C GLU A 606 13.28 -23.02 -10.25
N HIS A 607 14.43 -22.48 -9.85
CA HIS A 607 15.71 -22.91 -10.38
C HIS A 607 15.90 -24.41 -10.18
N TRP A 608 16.47 -25.11 -11.17
CA TRP A 608 16.59 -26.57 -11.21
C TRP A 608 17.32 -27.18 -9.99
N LEU A 609 18.30 -26.46 -9.43
CA LEU A 609 18.97 -26.82 -8.16
C LEU A 609 18.00 -26.91 -6.97
N SER A 610 16.90 -26.15 -7.01
CA SER A 610 15.90 -26.09 -5.94
C SER A 610 14.86 -27.20 -6.04
N THR A 611 14.74 -27.82 -7.22
CA THR A 611 13.77 -28.89 -7.52
C THR A 611 14.43 -30.27 -7.56
N GLY A 612 15.69 -30.39 -7.15
CA GLY A 612 16.43 -31.66 -7.08
C GLY A 612 16.77 -32.26 -8.44
N LYS A 613 16.74 -31.46 -9.51
CA LYS A 613 17.16 -31.87 -10.86
C LYS A 613 18.69 -31.98 -10.91
N GLN A 614 19.20 -32.78 -11.85
CA GLN A 614 20.65 -33.02 -11.98
C GLN A 614 21.33 -31.98 -12.87
N SER A 615 20.56 -31.34 -13.75
CA SER A 615 21.08 -30.39 -14.71
C SER A 615 20.08 -29.28 -15.05
N GLY A 616 20.57 -28.10 -15.42
CA GLY A 616 19.75 -27.06 -16.04
C GLY A 616 19.16 -27.45 -17.40
N TRP A 617 19.65 -28.54 -18.01
CA TRP A 617 19.12 -29.12 -19.23
C TRP A 617 17.92 -30.05 -19.01
N ASP A 618 17.62 -30.39 -17.76
CA ASP A 618 16.43 -31.16 -17.43
C ASP A 618 15.15 -30.39 -17.80
N LYS A 619 14.04 -31.13 -17.95
CA LYS A 619 12.76 -30.56 -18.38
C LYS A 619 12.31 -29.40 -17.46
N TYR A 620 11.92 -28.29 -18.07
CA TYR A 620 11.36 -27.12 -17.39
C TYR A 620 9.92 -27.41 -16.93
N GLU A 621 9.73 -27.65 -15.63
CA GLU A 621 8.45 -28.05 -15.03
C GLU A 621 7.78 -26.85 -14.34
N THR A 622 6.70 -26.31 -14.94
CA THR A 622 6.17 -24.98 -14.62
C THR A 622 4.85 -24.94 -13.85
N GLU A 623 4.48 -26.05 -13.20
CA GLU A 623 3.11 -26.21 -12.68
C GLU A 623 2.95 -25.81 -11.20
N VAL A 624 4.00 -25.92 -10.37
CA VAL A 624 3.87 -25.67 -8.91
C VAL A 624 5.20 -25.17 -8.32
N PHE A 625 5.17 -24.09 -7.54
CA PHE A 625 6.30 -23.70 -6.68
C PHE A 625 6.44 -24.66 -5.50
N SER A 626 7.68 -24.89 -5.04
CA SER A 626 7.92 -25.72 -3.87
C SER A 626 7.22 -25.14 -2.64
N SER A 627 6.72 -26.01 -1.77
CA SER A 627 6.03 -25.62 -0.54
C SER A 627 6.90 -24.72 0.32
N CYS A 628 6.34 -23.64 0.88
CA CYS A 628 7.14 -22.74 1.70
C CYS A 628 7.62 -23.42 2.99
N PRO A 629 8.92 -23.35 3.32
CA PRO A 629 9.45 -23.88 4.57
C PRO A 629 8.92 -23.18 5.83
N VAL A 630 8.41 -21.94 5.72
CA VAL A 630 7.85 -21.17 6.83
C VAL A 630 6.49 -20.63 6.42
N LYS A 631 5.42 -21.30 6.85
CA LYS A 631 4.04 -20.95 6.50
C LYS A 631 3.75 -19.46 6.77
N GLY A 632 3.26 -18.75 5.76
CA GLY A 632 2.83 -17.35 5.86
C GLY A 632 3.97 -16.32 5.86
N PHE A 633 5.23 -16.73 5.71
CA PHE A 633 6.35 -15.80 5.64
C PHE A 633 6.34 -15.02 4.32
N HIS A 634 6.50 -13.69 4.34
CA HIS A 634 6.37 -12.84 3.14
C HIS A 634 7.39 -13.12 2.01
N GLY A 635 8.41 -13.94 2.26
CA GLY A 635 9.38 -14.41 1.27
C GLY A 635 9.01 -15.75 0.62
N CYS A 636 7.87 -16.35 0.95
CA CYS A 636 7.46 -17.62 0.35
C CYS A 636 7.08 -17.46 -1.13
N LEU A 637 7.50 -18.41 -1.97
CA LEU A 637 7.11 -18.48 -3.38
C LEU A 637 5.66 -18.93 -3.58
N ASP A 638 5.12 -19.74 -2.67
CA ASP A 638 3.73 -20.22 -2.72
C ASP A 638 2.66 -19.13 -2.51
N GLN A 639 3.08 -17.88 -2.28
CA GLN A 639 2.23 -16.68 -2.26
C GLN A 639 2.11 -15.99 -3.64
N TYR A 640 2.70 -16.59 -4.65
CA TYR A 640 2.70 -16.13 -6.03
C TYR A 640 2.02 -17.18 -6.90
N GLU A 641 1.25 -16.70 -7.87
CA GLU A 641 0.73 -17.57 -8.92
C GLU A 641 1.91 -18.12 -9.73
N PRO A 642 1.88 -19.39 -10.16
CA PRO A 642 2.93 -19.97 -11.00
C PRO A 642 2.90 -19.43 -12.44
N ASP A 643 2.14 -18.37 -12.74
CA ASP A 643 2.05 -17.73 -14.05
C ASP A 643 1.85 -16.20 -13.91
N GLY A 644 2.27 -15.45 -14.93
CA GLY A 644 2.14 -13.99 -14.99
C GLY A 644 3.23 -13.21 -14.25
N SER A 645 3.69 -12.11 -14.84
CA SER A 645 4.83 -11.31 -14.35
C SER A 645 4.46 -10.19 -13.38
N ILE A 646 3.27 -9.60 -13.52
CA ILE A 646 2.82 -8.40 -12.80
C ILE A 646 2.95 -8.53 -11.28
N GLN A 647 2.72 -9.73 -10.74
CA GLN A 647 2.82 -10.01 -9.31
C GLN A 647 4.22 -9.83 -8.71
N PHE A 648 5.26 -9.79 -9.55
CA PHE A 648 6.64 -9.56 -9.16
C PHE A 648 7.08 -8.11 -9.41
N ASP A 649 6.21 -7.27 -9.96
CA ASP A 649 6.45 -5.85 -10.09
C ASP A 649 5.98 -5.13 -8.84
N ASN A 650 6.81 -4.21 -8.34
CA ASN A 650 6.50 -3.42 -7.15
C ASN A 650 5.51 -2.27 -7.44
N HIS A 651 4.97 -2.21 -8.66
CA HIS A 651 4.02 -1.21 -9.10
C HIS A 651 2.61 -1.73 -8.91
N TRP A 652 2.02 -1.35 -7.77
CA TRP A 652 0.59 -1.46 -7.52
C TRP A 652 -0.23 -0.48 -8.33
#